data_AF-A0A319BFJ5-F1
#
_entry.id   AF-A0A319BFJ5-F1
#
_cell.length_a   1.000
_cell.length_b   1.000
_cell.length_c   1.000
_cell.angle_alpha   90.00
_cell.angle_beta   90.00
_cell.angle_gamma   90.00
#
_symmetry.space_group_name_H-M   'P 1'
#
loop_
_entity.id
_entity.type
_entity.pdbx_description
1 polymer ?
#
loop_
_entity_poly.entity_id
_entity_poly.type
_entity_poly.pdbx_seq_one_letter_code
_entity_poly.pdbx_strand_id
1 'polypeptide(L)'
;MFVSLNVLVAPAVFIAAAVATSVPTIARAASDSRSDDTTVFFENDGNWTSHGTKPSALFINTASSYADANAVCTAQNETLLSCDEFANFENLFSYQRYLGRITTDQLFWSSCSSSSPTSWRGVVQSSTNSTSNLPFLCTNSAPLVDKVDTDYSAFPHVNVTYNGTTFEGMRDHMAFRFAGIRFAQPPTGNLRFQPAQPWNHTIPYVNATSYGPACLQFGYFDGNSHLNMGAYLSDPWGNSEDCLFLNIWTPHIPSADSLDPHSGKPVMVWIYGGGDTQGSAADSTFDGASLASRSDVVVVSFNYRVNIFGLLALNDGELNGNYMMTDKIQALRWVRQHIAGFGGNPKNVTIFGQSAGGSSVNDLITCPAIIGEDLFQNGIVQSGKSNVATAEVAAAYALPYIEKFCNGTATQRASCLRSLSAETLLDISNNSISWYTVIDGHYSADYTQARYALGAQYINSVNVLTGNMLEEYQSLATTTLWPSMSNFSEALEILISDAAINEAQAEAALNSGLYAITNNTVYNGSTTYTSVYNASVHLGTEGQLYCDGTLLQWVAAASWAFKSHWFYIHNRGYALSYYDFYDLCTFPVGKPDTPYYRCHSSDLYEVFGTYYIFDQPVRVPEDIYYTNAIQDMWGAFARTGNPNVDPAYLKARSYDSTIDFFFGFEWPQFTVTSPRVASLQYPGPQEHCGVLLPHVTNPSAPTASAHVLGNWRGSIDHGWSAIFPTPSSLLSTFSTHSIQDMEIFTRAQTSFLSWKHGTPLPSGAYASPKFQSWHTFDPVQGWIATGSDIDTNTPADPAGGADTSRLVLLTWNIDATSPQTEKRVTEIITCIIGLDPRVHIIFLQEVSKPALQQILKDERIRELWLSSECDDTSWGGQSFAVMTLLSKARFTTNAAIGPIWRVKFPSHFARDALCCDIFVPSPKDSRPTRIRLVNVHLDSLPIKPSHRPKQVSIVTSLLRVAGQGLVAGDFNPVLDEDNGLLEKNGLVDAWVTLRPEEPGFTWGLDGKQPFPPNRLDRIGILGLQPHDIKIIEPKPISGSSHDEPLWSDHHALVCSFGLVDE
;
A
#
# COMPACT_ATOMS: atom_id res chain seq x y z
N MET A 1 13.24 -62.04 -0.05
CA MET A 1 13.84 -62.98 -1.03
C MET A 1 15.19 -62.40 -1.41
N PHE A 2 16.28 -63.11 -1.14
CA PHE A 2 17.67 -62.68 -1.37
C PHE A 2 18.03 -62.70 -2.87
N VAL A 3 19.10 -61.93 -3.20
CA VAL A 3 20.10 -62.03 -4.30
C VAL A 3 20.22 -60.66 -5.01
N SER A 4 21.37 -60.02 -5.22
CA SER A 4 22.75 -60.10 -4.73
C SER A 4 23.47 -58.85 -5.25
N LEU A 5 24.34 -58.24 -4.44
CA LEU A 5 25.35 -57.26 -4.83
C LEU A 5 26.31 -57.85 -5.87
N ASN A 6 26.77 -57.02 -6.82
CA ASN A 6 28.13 -57.15 -7.35
C ASN A 6 28.73 -55.75 -7.59
N VAL A 7 29.66 -55.42 -6.70
CA VAL A 7 30.62 -54.33 -6.79
C VAL A 7 31.79 -54.82 -7.65
N LEU A 8 32.20 -54.03 -8.65
CA LEU A 8 33.50 -54.17 -9.32
C LEU A 8 34.21 -52.82 -9.29
N VAL A 9 35.38 -52.85 -8.66
CA VAL A 9 36.28 -51.72 -8.45
C VAL A 9 37.48 -51.85 -9.39
N ALA A 10 37.89 -50.69 -9.94
CA ALA A 10 39.20 -50.29 -10.49
C ALA A 10 39.56 -50.67 -11.94
N PRO A 11 40.48 -49.92 -12.62
CA PRO A 11 41.27 -48.77 -12.16
C PRO A 11 41.19 -47.50 -13.03
N ALA A 12 41.53 -46.37 -12.41
CA ALA A 12 41.83 -45.11 -13.08
C ALA A 12 43.04 -45.27 -14.02
N VAL A 13 42.86 -44.93 -15.29
CA VAL A 13 43.95 -44.73 -16.26
C VAL A 13 43.94 -43.25 -16.63
N PHE A 14 44.95 -42.53 -16.14
CA PHE A 14 45.31 -41.20 -16.62
C PHE A 14 45.80 -41.31 -18.06
N ILE A 15 44.97 -40.89 -19.03
CA ILE A 15 45.44 -40.58 -20.39
C ILE A 15 45.39 -39.06 -20.53
N ALA A 16 46.58 -38.47 -20.49
CA ALA A 16 46.80 -37.11 -20.94
C ALA A 16 46.60 -37.07 -22.46
N ALA A 17 45.45 -36.56 -22.91
CA ALA A 17 45.23 -36.18 -24.30
C ALA A 17 45.36 -34.66 -24.41
N ALA A 18 46.42 -34.23 -25.08
CA ALA A 18 46.67 -32.85 -25.43
C ALA A 18 45.49 -32.30 -26.25
N VAL A 19 44.74 -31.38 -25.66
CA VAL A 19 43.73 -30.59 -26.40
C VAL A 19 44.49 -29.59 -27.25
N ALA A 20 44.56 -29.89 -28.55
CA ALA A 20 44.97 -28.93 -29.55
C ALA A 20 43.99 -27.75 -29.49
N THR A 21 44.52 -26.58 -29.15
CA THR A 21 43.82 -25.30 -29.23
C THR A 21 43.59 -24.95 -30.71
N SER A 22 42.52 -25.47 -31.30
CA SER A 22 41.91 -24.89 -32.48
C SER A 22 40.78 -24.00 -32.01
N VAL A 23 41.11 -22.73 -31.74
CA VAL A 23 40.13 -21.65 -31.68
C VAL A 23 39.44 -21.64 -33.05
N PRO A 24 38.13 -21.93 -33.16
CA PRO A 24 37.42 -21.53 -34.35
C PRO A 24 37.40 -20.01 -34.29
N THR A 25 38.15 -19.37 -35.17
CA THR A 25 37.95 -17.96 -35.50
C THR A 25 36.54 -17.85 -36.08
N ILE A 26 35.54 -17.71 -35.20
CA ILE A 26 34.27 -17.13 -35.55
C ILE A 26 34.63 -15.72 -35.98
N ALA A 27 34.61 -15.51 -37.29
CA ALA A 27 34.68 -14.18 -37.87
C ALA A 27 33.54 -13.38 -37.23
N ARG A 28 33.93 -12.51 -36.31
CA ARG A 28 33.09 -11.52 -35.67
C ARG A 28 32.64 -10.55 -36.75
N ALA A 29 31.58 -10.88 -37.45
CA ALA A 29 30.74 -9.90 -38.11
C ALA A 29 29.99 -9.15 -36.99
N ALA A 30 30.68 -8.22 -36.35
CA ALA A 30 30.01 -7.05 -35.79
C ALA A 30 29.57 -6.21 -37.00
N SER A 31 28.50 -6.65 -37.68
CA SER A 31 27.70 -5.70 -38.44
C SER A 31 26.90 -4.93 -37.42
N ASP A 32 26.94 -3.60 -37.49
CA ASP A 32 25.94 -2.72 -36.88
C ASP A 32 24.54 -3.29 -37.16
N SER A 33 23.99 -4.08 -36.25
CA SER A 33 22.65 -4.64 -36.38
C SER A 33 21.68 -3.55 -35.94
N ARG A 34 21.38 -2.63 -36.85
CA ARG A 34 20.22 -1.76 -36.69
C ARG A 34 19.01 -2.70 -36.62
N SER A 35 18.35 -2.80 -35.46
CA SER A 35 17.07 -3.51 -35.40
C SER A 35 16.11 -2.77 -36.33
N ASP A 36 15.48 -3.48 -37.25
CA ASP A 36 14.41 -2.89 -38.05
C ASP A 36 13.16 -2.72 -37.19
N ASP A 37 12.41 -1.66 -37.44
CA ASP A 37 11.10 -1.45 -36.84
C ASP A 37 10.17 -2.58 -37.29
N THR A 38 9.88 -3.50 -36.35
CA THR A 38 9.22 -4.77 -36.63
C THR A 38 7.99 -4.93 -35.74
N THR A 39 6.85 -5.29 -36.34
CA THR A 39 5.59 -5.59 -35.63
C THR A 39 5.11 -6.99 -36.03
N VAL A 40 4.69 -7.81 -35.07
CA VAL A 40 3.99 -9.07 -35.38
C VAL A 40 2.57 -8.71 -35.85
N PHE A 41 2.26 -9.03 -37.09
CA PHE A 41 0.93 -8.91 -37.65
C PHE A 41 0.15 -10.18 -37.37
N PHE A 42 -0.61 -10.17 -36.28
CA PHE A 42 -1.54 -11.23 -35.91
C PHE A 42 -2.90 -10.61 -35.57
N GLU A 43 -3.96 -11.03 -36.27
CA GLU A 43 -5.32 -10.55 -36.02
C GLU A 43 -5.92 -11.33 -34.84
N ASN A 44 -5.76 -10.78 -33.64
CA ASN A 44 -6.37 -11.34 -32.43
C ASN A 44 -7.83 -10.90 -32.32
N ASP A 45 -8.74 -11.62 -32.97
CA ASP A 45 -10.18 -11.46 -32.79
C ASP A 45 -10.71 -12.02 -31.46
N GLY A 46 -9.81 -12.65 -30.67
CA GLY A 46 -10.06 -13.26 -29.36
C GLY A 46 -10.85 -14.56 -29.39
N ASN A 47 -11.15 -15.11 -30.58
CA ASN A 47 -11.67 -16.46 -30.69
C ASN A 47 -10.52 -17.48 -30.56
N TRP A 48 -10.27 -17.90 -29.33
CA TRP A 48 -9.16 -18.80 -28.98
C TRP A 48 -9.23 -20.18 -29.65
N THR A 49 -10.41 -20.61 -30.12
CA THR A 49 -10.55 -21.90 -30.85
C THR A 49 -9.92 -21.87 -32.24
N SER A 50 -9.63 -20.67 -32.76
CA SER A 50 -9.12 -20.48 -34.12
C SER A 50 -7.70 -19.92 -34.19
N HIS A 51 -7.08 -19.57 -33.05
CA HIS A 51 -5.75 -18.95 -32.99
C HIS A 51 -4.73 -19.68 -33.87
N GLY A 52 -4.66 -21.01 -33.80
CA GLY A 52 -3.69 -21.82 -34.57
C GLY A 52 -3.92 -21.83 -36.09
N THR A 53 -5.04 -21.30 -36.59
CA THR A 53 -5.33 -21.19 -38.04
C THR A 53 -5.35 -19.76 -38.54
N LYS A 54 -5.21 -18.76 -37.64
CA LYS A 54 -5.12 -17.36 -38.03
C LYS A 54 -3.78 -17.11 -38.74
N PRO A 55 -3.73 -16.22 -39.74
CA PRO A 55 -2.50 -15.88 -40.42
C PRO A 55 -1.62 -14.97 -39.54
N SER A 56 -0.30 -15.14 -39.66
CA SER A 56 0.70 -14.31 -38.98
C SER A 56 1.80 -13.89 -39.96
N ALA A 57 2.28 -12.66 -39.81
CA ALA A 57 3.36 -12.08 -40.62
C ALA A 57 4.23 -11.13 -39.79
N LEU A 58 5.44 -10.83 -40.26
CA LEU A 58 6.29 -9.79 -39.66
C LEU A 58 6.21 -8.54 -40.51
N PHE A 59 5.61 -7.48 -39.98
CA PHE A 59 5.56 -6.19 -40.64
C PHE A 59 6.79 -5.37 -40.33
N ILE A 60 7.58 -5.09 -41.37
CA ILE A 60 8.78 -4.25 -41.31
C ILE A 60 8.43 -2.87 -41.82
N ASN A 61 8.33 -1.91 -40.91
CA ASN A 61 7.97 -0.53 -41.26
C ASN A 61 9.17 0.29 -41.75
N THR A 62 10.38 -0.26 -41.61
CA THR A 62 11.62 0.39 -42.07
C THR A 62 11.71 0.30 -43.59
N ALA A 63 11.41 1.40 -44.27
CA ALA A 63 11.35 1.45 -45.72
C ALA A 63 12.71 1.13 -46.36
N SER A 64 12.74 0.09 -47.20
CA SER A 64 13.98 -0.47 -47.75
C SER A 64 13.85 -0.81 -49.24
N SER A 65 14.98 -1.01 -49.93
CA SER A 65 14.96 -1.52 -51.30
C SER A 65 14.43 -2.95 -51.34
N TYR A 66 13.98 -3.45 -52.50
CA TYR A 66 13.48 -4.83 -52.62
C TYR A 66 14.54 -5.87 -52.22
N ALA A 67 15.81 -5.65 -52.61
CA ALA A 67 16.90 -6.57 -52.31
C ALA A 67 17.19 -6.63 -50.80
N ASP A 68 17.18 -5.47 -50.14
CA ASP A 68 17.35 -5.38 -48.68
C ASP A 68 16.16 -5.99 -47.95
N ALA A 69 14.93 -5.74 -48.42
CA ALA A 69 13.73 -6.33 -47.85
C ALA A 69 13.77 -7.87 -47.87
N ASN A 70 14.22 -8.46 -48.98
CA ASN A 70 14.39 -9.91 -49.08
C ASN A 70 15.52 -10.41 -48.16
N ALA A 71 16.60 -9.65 -47.99
CA ALA A 71 17.69 -9.97 -47.08
C ALA A 71 17.25 -9.93 -45.61
N VAL A 72 16.44 -8.94 -45.22
CA VAL A 72 15.86 -8.81 -43.88
C VAL A 72 14.95 -10.00 -43.56
N CYS A 73 14.04 -10.38 -44.46
CA CYS A 73 13.22 -11.57 -44.24
C CYS A 73 14.07 -12.84 -44.12
N THR A 74 15.07 -13.00 -44.99
CA THR A 74 15.96 -14.17 -44.96
C THR A 74 16.75 -14.25 -43.64
N ALA A 75 17.22 -13.12 -43.12
CA ALA A 75 17.93 -13.05 -41.84
C ALA A 75 17.05 -13.46 -40.64
N GLN A 76 15.73 -13.37 -40.78
CA GLN A 76 14.75 -13.82 -39.79
C GLN A 76 14.32 -15.28 -40.01
N ASN A 77 14.93 -16.02 -40.96
CA ASN A 77 14.48 -17.32 -41.47
C ASN A 77 13.07 -17.28 -42.10
N GLU A 78 12.75 -16.18 -42.78
CA GLU A 78 11.45 -15.96 -43.42
C GLU A 78 11.61 -15.51 -44.89
N THR A 79 10.50 -15.39 -45.61
CA THR A 79 10.46 -14.90 -47.00
C THR A 79 9.54 -13.71 -47.12
N LEU A 80 9.66 -12.91 -48.19
CA LEU A 80 8.68 -11.86 -48.48
C LEU A 80 7.28 -12.48 -48.66
N LEU A 81 6.30 -11.91 -47.98
CA LEU A 81 4.91 -12.36 -48.04
C LEU A 81 4.36 -12.24 -49.47
N SER A 82 3.54 -13.21 -49.89
CA SER A 82 2.86 -13.14 -51.20
C SER A 82 1.84 -12.00 -51.22
N CYS A 83 1.74 -11.29 -52.35
CA CYS A 83 0.72 -10.25 -52.53
C CYS A 83 -0.70 -10.80 -52.33
N ASP A 84 -0.95 -12.06 -52.68
CA ASP A 84 -2.26 -12.72 -52.49
C ASP A 84 -2.68 -12.83 -51.02
N GLU A 85 -1.71 -12.80 -50.09
CA GLU A 85 -1.94 -12.94 -48.65
C GLU A 85 -2.16 -11.61 -47.93
N PHE A 86 -1.89 -10.46 -48.56
CA PHE A 86 -2.00 -9.14 -47.93
C PHE A 86 -3.43 -8.84 -47.46
N ALA A 87 -4.44 -9.31 -48.20
CA ALA A 87 -5.84 -9.13 -47.84
C ALA A 87 -6.21 -9.77 -46.50
N ASN A 88 -5.46 -10.78 -46.05
CA ASN A 88 -5.66 -11.41 -44.74
C ASN A 88 -5.37 -10.46 -43.55
N PHE A 89 -4.65 -9.36 -43.80
CA PHE A 89 -4.22 -8.40 -42.79
C PHE A 89 -4.87 -7.02 -42.96
N GLU A 90 -6.01 -6.92 -43.66
CA GLU A 90 -6.72 -5.65 -43.92
C GLU A 90 -7.03 -4.84 -42.65
N ASN A 91 -7.46 -5.52 -41.58
CA ASN A 91 -7.73 -4.89 -40.28
C ASN A 91 -6.46 -4.32 -39.64
N LEU A 92 -5.35 -5.06 -39.68
CA LEU A 92 -4.07 -4.61 -39.13
C LEU A 92 -3.50 -3.42 -39.90
N PHE A 93 -3.61 -3.41 -41.23
CA PHE A 93 -3.25 -2.22 -42.02
C PHE A 93 -4.13 -1.02 -41.67
N SER A 94 -5.43 -1.23 -41.49
CA SER A 94 -6.37 -0.19 -41.05
C SER A 94 -5.97 0.37 -39.68
N TYR A 95 -5.53 -0.50 -38.77
CA TYR A 95 -5.02 -0.10 -37.47
C TYR A 95 -3.68 0.65 -37.57
N GLN A 96 -2.72 0.21 -38.40
CA GLN A 96 -1.47 0.95 -38.61
C GLN A 96 -1.72 2.36 -39.20
N ARG A 97 -2.76 2.53 -40.02
CA ARG A 97 -3.21 3.87 -40.49
C ARG A 97 -3.79 4.70 -39.37
N TYR A 98 -4.61 4.11 -38.49
CA TYR A 98 -5.13 4.78 -37.29
C TYR A 98 -4.00 5.27 -36.38
N LEU A 99 -2.94 4.47 -36.21
CA LEU A 99 -1.73 4.85 -35.50
C LEU A 99 -0.85 5.88 -36.24
N GLY A 100 -1.20 6.24 -37.48
CA GLY A 100 -0.42 7.16 -38.32
C GLY A 100 0.92 6.60 -38.80
N ARG A 101 1.14 5.28 -38.70
CA ARG A 101 2.41 4.62 -39.05
C ARG A 101 2.55 4.37 -40.56
N ILE A 102 1.44 4.31 -41.27
CA ILE A 102 1.38 4.21 -42.73
C ILE A 102 0.31 5.15 -43.31
N THR A 103 0.47 5.50 -44.59
CA THR A 103 -0.47 6.38 -45.31
C THR A 103 -1.62 5.60 -45.98
N THR A 104 -2.67 6.31 -46.43
CA THR A 104 -3.81 5.69 -47.14
C THR A 104 -3.40 4.99 -48.44
N ASP A 105 -2.47 5.59 -49.17
CA ASP A 105 -1.96 5.08 -50.45
C ASP A 105 -0.60 4.37 -50.28
N GLN A 106 -0.32 3.90 -49.05
CA GLN A 106 0.94 3.21 -48.76
C GLN A 106 1.10 1.97 -49.64
N LEU A 107 2.29 1.85 -50.23
CA LEU A 107 2.69 0.69 -51.01
C LEU A 107 3.79 -0.09 -50.29
N PHE A 108 3.90 -1.37 -50.62
CA PHE A 108 4.76 -2.34 -49.94
C PHE A 108 5.51 -3.22 -50.93
N TRP A 109 6.65 -3.78 -50.51
CA TRP A 109 7.25 -4.91 -51.22
C TRP A 109 6.54 -6.23 -50.87
N SER A 110 6.42 -7.09 -51.89
CA SER A 110 5.88 -8.45 -51.78
C SER A 110 6.67 -9.40 -52.67
N SER A 111 6.54 -10.71 -52.50
CA SER A 111 7.23 -11.68 -53.37
C SER A 111 6.71 -11.72 -54.81
N CYS A 112 5.57 -11.08 -55.12
CA CYS A 112 4.95 -11.11 -56.44
C CYS A 112 5.70 -10.32 -57.53
N SER A 113 6.50 -9.32 -57.15
CA SER A 113 7.31 -8.55 -58.11
C SER A 113 8.48 -7.86 -57.43
N SER A 114 9.66 -7.95 -58.07
CA SER A 114 10.87 -7.24 -57.64
C SER A 114 10.98 -5.81 -58.18
N SER A 115 10.08 -5.40 -59.07
CA SER A 115 10.13 -4.09 -59.73
C SER A 115 8.87 -3.24 -59.54
N SER A 116 7.79 -3.86 -59.07
CA SER A 116 6.47 -3.23 -58.97
C SER A 116 5.91 -3.40 -57.56
N PRO A 117 5.53 -2.31 -56.89
CA PRO A 117 5.09 -2.39 -55.51
C PRO A 117 3.64 -2.89 -55.40
N THR A 118 3.25 -3.34 -54.21
CA THR A 118 1.94 -3.93 -53.92
C THR A 118 1.14 -3.01 -53.01
N SER A 119 -0.15 -2.82 -53.27
CA SER A 119 -1.05 -2.13 -52.33
C SER A 119 -1.40 -3.03 -51.15
N TRP A 120 -1.91 -2.46 -50.06
CA TRP A 120 -2.40 -3.25 -48.91
C TRP A 120 -3.52 -4.26 -49.26
N ARG A 121 -4.20 -4.10 -50.42
CA ARG A 121 -5.19 -5.05 -50.94
C ARG A 121 -4.58 -6.20 -51.74
N GLY A 122 -3.26 -6.31 -51.82
CA GLY A 122 -2.57 -7.35 -52.59
C GLY A 122 -2.47 -7.05 -54.10
N VAL A 123 -2.79 -5.84 -54.55
CA VAL A 123 -2.76 -5.50 -55.98
C VAL A 123 -1.40 -4.93 -56.38
N VAL A 124 -0.68 -5.62 -57.26
CA VAL A 124 0.57 -5.15 -57.87
C VAL A 124 0.31 -3.92 -58.73
N GLN A 125 1.00 -2.82 -58.44
CA GLN A 125 0.85 -1.55 -59.14
C GLN A 125 1.74 -1.50 -60.38
N SER A 126 1.22 -0.97 -61.48
CA SER A 126 1.93 -0.87 -62.77
C SER A 126 3.04 0.20 -62.82
N SER A 127 3.47 0.73 -61.66
CA SER A 127 4.58 1.68 -61.59
C SER A 127 5.94 0.97 -61.58
N THR A 128 6.90 1.54 -62.33
CA THR A 128 8.21 0.91 -62.66
C THR A 128 9.38 1.45 -61.84
N ASN A 129 9.14 2.02 -60.65
CA ASN A 129 10.22 2.64 -59.88
C ASN A 129 10.87 1.65 -58.90
N SER A 130 11.76 0.80 -59.42
CA SER A 130 12.60 -0.14 -58.65
C SER A 130 13.60 0.54 -57.68
N THR A 131 13.59 1.87 -57.61
CA THR A 131 14.45 2.69 -56.74
C THR A 131 13.76 3.19 -55.48
N SER A 132 12.48 2.86 -55.27
CA SER A 132 11.73 3.27 -54.08
C SER A 132 12.09 2.42 -52.87
N ASN A 133 12.26 3.06 -51.71
CA ASN A 133 12.28 2.36 -50.43
C ASN A 133 10.86 2.22 -49.91
N LEU A 134 10.43 1.00 -49.59
CA LEU A 134 9.07 0.71 -49.14
C LEU A 134 9.08 -0.22 -47.92
N PRO A 135 8.10 -0.10 -47.02
CA PRO A 135 7.85 -1.10 -45.99
C PRO A 135 7.40 -2.42 -46.62
N PHE A 136 7.46 -3.52 -45.87
CA PHE A 136 7.17 -4.86 -46.40
C PHE A 136 6.74 -5.83 -45.31
N LEU A 137 6.20 -6.97 -45.72
CA LEU A 137 5.85 -8.06 -44.82
C LEU A 137 6.72 -9.27 -45.14
N CYS A 138 7.23 -9.91 -44.09
CA CYS A 138 7.78 -11.25 -44.18
C CYS A 138 6.72 -12.26 -43.71
N THR A 139 6.82 -13.50 -44.18
CA THR A 139 6.13 -14.64 -43.57
C THR A 139 6.46 -14.73 -42.08
N ASN A 140 5.59 -15.34 -41.27
CA ASN A 140 5.93 -15.75 -39.91
C ASN A 140 5.62 -17.24 -39.74
N SER A 141 6.66 -18.05 -39.88
CA SER A 141 6.61 -19.50 -39.71
C SER A 141 6.69 -19.96 -38.25
N ALA A 142 6.80 -19.02 -37.31
CA ALA A 142 6.94 -19.33 -35.89
C ALA A 142 5.71 -20.11 -35.36
N PRO A 143 5.93 -21.15 -34.53
CA PRO A 143 4.84 -21.90 -33.93
C PRO A 143 3.98 -21.05 -32.99
N LEU A 144 2.74 -21.47 -32.76
CA LEU A 144 1.90 -20.96 -31.68
C LEU A 144 2.28 -21.65 -30.36
N VAL A 145 2.37 -20.90 -29.27
CA VAL A 145 2.46 -21.47 -27.92
C VAL A 145 1.05 -21.89 -27.48
N ASP A 146 0.72 -23.17 -27.56
CA ASP A 146 -0.65 -23.68 -27.36
C ASP A 146 -0.78 -24.63 -26.15
N LYS A 147 0.28 -24.77 -25.35
CA LYS A 147 0.31 -25.66 -24.18
C LYS A 147 1.29 -25.16 -23.13
N VAL A 148 1.05 -25.55 -21.88
CA VAL A 148 1.87 -25.17 -20.71
C VAL A 148 3.35 -25.57 -20.89
N ASP A 149 3.61 -26.83 -21.23
CA ASP A 149 4.97 -27.38 -21.40
C ASP A 149 5.48 -27.23 -22.85
N THR A 150 5.45 -26.01 -23.38
CA THR A 150 5.93 -25.74 -24.74
C THR A 150 7.45 -25.89 -24.83
N ASP A 151 7.91 -26.69 -25.80
CA ASP A 151 9.32 -26.75 -26.16
C ASP A 151 9.67 -25.58 -27.08
N TYR A 152 10.43 -24.63 -26.54
CA TYR A 152 10.82 -23.41 -27.23
C TYR A 152 11.99 -23.59 -28.22
N SER A 153 12.60 -24.78 -28.31
CA SER A 153 13.79 -25.00 -29.16
C SER A 153 13.56 -24.79 -30.66
N ALA A 154 12.30 -24.90 -31.11
CA ALA A 154 11.90 -24.67 -32.50
C ALA A 154 11.51 -23.21 -32.80
N PHE A 155 11.47 -22.33 -31.79
CA PHE A 155 11.00 -20.96 -31.95
C PHE A 155 12.13 -20.07 -32.48
N PRO A 156 11.87 -19.23 -33.49
CA PRO A 156 12.92 -18.36 -34.01
C PRO A 156 13.39 -17.32 -32.98
N HIS A 157 14.70 -17.12 -32.90
CA HIS A 157 15.30 -16.14 -31.99
C HIS A 157 15.19 -14.72 -32.54
N VAL A 158 15.13 -13.74 -31.63
CA VAL A 158 15.12 -12.30 -31.95
C VAL A 158 16.03 -11.55 -30.98
N ASN A 159 16.73 -10.53 -31.46
CA ASN A 159 17.62 -9.71 -30.63
C ASN A 159 17.09 -8.29 -30.47
N VAL A 160 17.11 -7.80 -29.23
CA VAL A 160 16.87 -6.39 -28.88
C VAL A 160 18.14 -5.84 -28.26
N THR A 161 18.71 -4.78 -28.81
CA THR A 161 19.86 -4.11 -28.20
C THR A 161 19.45 -2.74 -27.67
N TYR A 162 19.65 -2.53 -26.37
CA TYR A 162 19.29 -1.28 -25.71
C TYR A 162 20.29 -0.96 -24.60
N ASN A 163 20.75 0.30 -24.52
CA ASN A 163 21.77 0.76 -23.57
C ASN A 163 23.03 -0.14 -23.48
N GLY A 164 23.49 -0.65 -24.63
CA GLY A 164 24.70 -1.48 -24.72
C GLY A 164 24.54 -2.93 -24.25
N THR A 165 23.31 -3.36 -23.93
CA THR A 165 22.98 -4.75 -23.62
C THR A 165 22.13 -5.34 -24.75
N THR A 166 22.49 -6.51 -25.26
CA THR A 166 21.68 -7.28 -26.21
C THR A 166 20.89 -8.36 -25.47
N PHE A 167 19.57 -8.35 -25.62
CA PHE A 167 18.66 -9.38 -25.11
C PHE A 167 18.27 -10.28 -26.27
N GLU A 168 18.63 -11.56 -26.21
CA GLU A 168 18.17 -12.57 -27.16
C GLU A 168 16.89 -13.21 -26.62
N GLY A 169 15.76 -12.94 -27.25
CA GLY A 169 14.49 -13.59 -26.99
C GLY A 169 14.08 -14.48 -28.15
N MET A 170 12.78 -14.75 -28.22
CA MET A 170 12.16 -15.55 -29.27
C MET A 170 10.93 -14.82 -29.82
N ARG A 171 10.40 -15.31 -30.94
CA ARG A 171 9.07 -14.92 -31.43
C ARG A 171 8.19 -16.15 -31.59
N ASP A 172 6.90 -15.98 -31.34
CA ASP A 172 5.88 -16.95 -31.68
C ASP A 172 4.91 -16.38 -32.73
N HIS A 173 3.79 -17.06 -32.90
CA HIS A 173 2.74 -16.67 -33.83
C HIS A 173 2.05 -15.32 -33.49
N MET A 174 2.07 -14.86 -32.24
CA MET A 174 1.29 -13.72 -31.73
C MET A 174 2.16 -12.54 -31.26
N ALA A 175 3.36 -12.78 -30.76
CA ALA A 175 4.21 -11.79 -30.10
C ALA A 175 5.71 -12.16 -30.07
N PHE A 176 6.54 -11.17 -29.74
CA PHE A 176 7.92 -11.39 -29.28
C PHE A 176 7.92 -11.72 -27.79
N ARG A 177 8.82 -12.60 -27.37
CA ARG A 177 8.95 -13.16 -26.03
C ARG A 177 10.38 -13.03 -25.52
N PHE A 178 10.54 -12.51 -24.32
CA PHE A 178 11.83 -12.47 -23.63
C PHE A 178 11.62 -12.99 -22.21
N ALA A 179 12.06 -14.21 -21.94
CA ALA A 179 11.81 -14.92 -20.68
C ALA A 179 13.10 -15.01 -19.85
N GLY A 180 12.99 -14.98 -18.52
CA GLY A 180 14.13 -15.22 -17.62
C GLY A 180 15.14 -14.08 -17.57
N ILE A 181 14.73 -12.83 -17.79
CA ILE A 181 15.62 -11.67 -17.64
C ILE A 181 15.83 -11.37 -16.17
N ARG A 182 17.08 -11.40 -15.72
CA ARG A 182 17.43 -11.05 -14.33
C ARG A 182 17.33 -9.54 -14.09
N PHE A 183 16.58 -9.14 -13.07
CA PHE A 183 16.42 -7.72 -12.70
C PHE A 183 17.14 -7.32 -11.40
N ALA A 184 17.54 -8.30 -10.58
CA ALA A 184 18.25 -8.08 -9.32
C ALA A 184 19.32 -9.16 -9.07
N GLN A 185 20.25 -8.86 -8.15
CA GLN A 185 21.23 -9.85 -7.68
C GLN A 185 20.53 -11.06 -7.05
N PRO A 186 21.05 -12.29 -7.22
CA PRO A 186 20.54 -13.47 -6.53
C PRO A 186 20.49 -13.23 -5.01
N PRO A 187 19.31 -13.34 -4.36
CA PRO A 187 19.16 -13.09 -2.92
C PRO A 187 19.62 -14.30 -2.07
N THR A 188 20.78 -14.87 -2.40
CA THR A 188 21.34 -16.08 -1.80
C THR A 188 22.46 -15.76 -0.80
N GLY A 189 22.77 -16.70 0.09
CA GLY A 189 23.87 -16.57 1.05
C GLY A 189 23.74 -15.32 1.91
N ASN A 190 24.71 -14.40 1.83
CA ASN A 190 24.70 -13.16 2.61
C ASN A 190 23.60 -12.17 2.18
N LEU A 191 23.04 -12.32 0.97
CA LEU A 191 21.92 -11.52 0.47
C LEU A 191 20.56 -12.11 0.87
N ARG A 192 20.54 -13.28 1.54
CA ARG A 192 19.32 -13.80 2.15
C ARG A 192 18.86 -12.88 3.28
N PHE A 193 17.56 -12.55 3.28
CA PHE A 193 16.96 -11.57 4.18
C PHE A 193 17.65 -10.20 4.09
N GLN A 194 17.89 -9.74 2.86
CA GLN A 194 18.37 -8.40 2.55
C GLN A 194 17.50 -7.76 1.44
N PRO A 195 17.42 -6.43 1.38
CA PRO A 195 16.83 -5.71 0.26
C PRO A 195 17.44 -6.12 -1.08
N ALA A 196 16.59 -6.24 -2.11
CA ALA A 196 16.99 -6.53 -3.48
C ALA A 196 18.04 -5.53 -3.96
N GLN A 197 19.16 -6.04 -4.46
CA GLN A 197 20.22 -5.21 -5.02
C GLN A 197 20.07 -5.15 -6.54
N PRO A 198 20.25 -3.98 -7.18
CA PRO A 198 20.22 -3.87 -8.62
C PRO A 198 21.17 -4.86 -9.32
N TRP A 199 20.73 -5.42 -10.43
CA TRP A 199 21.62 -6.22 -11.26
C TRP A 199 22.76 -5.36 -11.82
N ASN A 200 24.01 -5.82 -11.67
CA ASN A 200 25.17 -4.99 -12.04
C ASN A 200 25.41 -5.09 -13.55
N HIS A 201 25.12 -4.00 -14.29
CA HIS A 201 25.02 -3.90 -15.76
C HIS A 201 26.34 -4.00 -16.54
N THR A 202 27.20 -4.98 -16.23
CA THR A 202 28.44 -5.21 -17.00
C THR A 202 28.31 -6.34 -18.03
N ILE A 203 27.10 -6.82 -18.30
CA ILE A 203 26.87 -7.94 -19.23
C ILE A 203 26.41 -7.39 -20.59
N PRO A 204 27.18 -7.57 -21.67
CA PRO A 204 26.82 -7.09 -23.00
C PRO A 204 25.70 -7.92 -23.66
N TYR A 205 25.37 -9.10 -23.11
CA TYR A 205 24.44 -10.04 -23.72
C TYR A 205 23.66 -10.85 -22.65
N VAL A 206 22.34 -10.90 -22.79
CA VAL A 206 21.40 -11.62 -21.93
C VAL A 206 20.64 -12.62 -22.79
N ASN A 207 20.80 -13.91 -22.49
CA ASN A 207 19.92 -14.94 -23.05
C ASN A 207 18.58 -14.87 -22.29
N ALA A 208 17.51 -14.57 -23.04
CA ALA A 208 16.15 -14.47 -22.58
C ALA A 208 15.21 -15.44 -23.35
N THR A 209 15.69 -16.62 -23.69
CA THR A 209 14.94 -17.65 -24.44
C THR A 209 14.32 -18.72 -23.54
N SER A 210 14.41 -18.58 -22.21
CA SER A 210 13.89 -19.57 -21.27
C SER A 210 13.50 -18.92 -19.95
N TYR A 211 12.39 -19.34 -19.36
CA TYR A 211 11.96 -18.83 -18.07
C TYR A 211 12.97 -19.16 -16.97
N GLY A 212 13.12 -18.23 -16.02
CA GLY A 212 13.87 -18.47 -14.80
C GLY A 212 13.03 -19.25 -13.78
N PRO A 213 13.66 -19.91 -12.79
CA PRO A 213 12.95 -20.67 -11.76
C PRO A 213 12.05 -19.77 -10.90
N ALA A 214 10.95 -20.33 -10.40
CA ALA A 214 10.15 -19.73 -9.33
C ALA A 214 10.99 -19.49 -8.06
N CYS A 215 10.53 -18.54 -7.25
CA CYS A 215 11.10 -18.35 -5.91
C CYS A 215 10.79 -19.54 -5.01
N LEU A 216 11.72 -19.85 -4.10
CA LEU A 216 11.62 -21.01 -3.23
C LEU A 216 10.29 -21.04 -2.45
N GLN A 217 9.49 -22.09 -2.68
CA GLN A 217 8.14 -22.27 -2.16
C GLN A 217 7.82 -23.78 -2.13
N PHE A 218 6.69 -24.18 -1.56
CA PHE A 218 6.26 -25.58 -1.60
C PHE A 218 5.88 -25.98 -3.03
N GLY A 219 6.51 -27.05 -3.56
CA GLY A 219 6.42 -27.47 -4.96
C GLY A 219 7.47 -28.53 -5.31
N TYR A 220 7.60 -28.92 -6.58
CA TYR A 220 8.48 -30.01 -7.00
C TYR A 220 9.97 -29.66 -6.79
N PHE A 221 10.63 -30.42 -5.91
CA PHE A 221 12.08 -30.55 -5.80
C PHE A 221 12.44 -32.04 -5.86
N ASP A 222 13.63 -32.35 -6.37
CA ASP A 222 14.15 -33.72 -6.46
C ASP A 222 14.31 -34.30 -5.03
N GLY A 223 13.27 -35.00 -4.52
CA GLY A 223 13.27 -35.67 -3.22
C GLY A 223 12.08 -35.48 -2.28
N ASN A 224 11.08 -34.63 -2.57
CA ASN A 224 9.87 -34.52 -1.71
C ASN A 224 8.56 -34.50 -2.52
N SER A 225 7.92 -35.67 -2.64
CA SER A 225 6.66 -35.88 -3.37
C SER A 225 5.40 -35.72 -2.50
N HIS A 226 5.46 -35.07 -1.34
CA HIS A 226 4.39 -35.16 -0.35
C HIS A 226 3.93 -33.82 0.22
N LEU A 227 3.32 -32.96 -0.61
CA LEU A 227 2.18 -32.13 -0.20
C LEU A 227 1.24 -31.95 -1.41
N ASN A 228 0.06 -32.55 -1.32
CA ASN A 228 -1.00 -32.54 -2.33
C ASN A 228 -1.59 -31.13 -2.48
N MET A 229 -1.12 -30.36 -3.45
CA MET A 229 -1.94 -29.34 -4.15
C MET A 229 -1.77 -29.46 -5.69
N GLY A 230 -1.59 -30.70 -6.15
CA GLY A 230 -1.58 -31.08 -7.57
C GLY A 230 -0.27 -30.77 -8.30
N ALA A 231 0.08 -31.64 -9.23
CA ALA A 231 1.19 -31.48 -10.19
C ALA A 231 0.97 -30.33 -11.20
N TYR A 232 0.15 -29.32 -10.87
CA TYR A 232 -0.22 -28.20 -11.74
C TYR A 232 0.35 -26.86 -11.26
N LEU A 233 0.85 -26.81 -10.02
CA LEU A 233 1.75 -25.76 -9.51
C LEU A 233 3.22 -26.18 -9.60
N SER A 234 3.52 -27.27 -10.30
CA SER A 234 4.91 -27.64 -10.59
C SER A 234 5.45 -26.68 -11.63
N ASP A 235 6.28 -25.73 -11.21
CA ASP A 235 7.07 -24.93 -12.12
C ASP A 235 8.00 -25.86 -12.92
N PRO A 236 7.83 -26.02 -14.25
CA PRO A 236 8.67 -26.90 -15.06
C PRO A 236 10.13 -26.39 -15.15
N TRP A 237 10.37 -25.13 -14.80
CA TRP A 237 11.67 -24.47 -14.71
C TRP A 237 12.28 -24.56 -13.30
N GLY A 238 11.56 -25.16 -12.35
CA GLY A 238 12.04 -25.47 -11.00
C GLY A 238 11.88 -24.33 -10.01
N ASN A 239 12.39 -24.53 -8.79
CA ASN A 239 12.32 -23.58 -7.68
C ASN A 239 13.73 -23.28 -7.15
N SER A 240 14.02 -22.01 -6.86
CA SER A 240 15.33 -21.57 -6.40
C SER A 240 15.24 -20.32 -5.52
N GLU A 241 16.22 -20.10 -4.64
CA GLU A 241 16.41 -18.78 -4.03
C GLU A 241 16.94 -17.76 -5.06
N ASP A 242 17.68 -18.24 -6.06
CA ASP A 242 18.05 -17.44 -7.21
C ASP A 242 16.88 -17.36 -8.20
N CYS A 243 15.92 -16.48 -7.93
CA CYS A 243 14.64 -16.44 -8.63
C CYS A 243 14.21 -15.07 -9.17
N LEU A 244 14.99 -14.00 -8.96
CA LEU A 244 14.59 -12.61 -9.31
C LEU A 244 14.72 -12.32 -10.81
N PHE A 245 13.81 -12.94 -11.57
CA PHE A 245 13.67 -12.86 -13.02
C PHE A 245 12.35 -12.23 -13.43
N LEU A 246 12.31 -11.68 -14.64
CA LEU A 246 11.12 -11.16 -15.29
C LEU A 246 11.01 -11.64 -16.74
N ASN A 247 9.79 -11.56 -17.27
CA ASN A 247 9.42 -12.00 -18.61
C ASN A 247 8.69 -10.85 -19.32
N ILE A 248 8.82 -10.78 -20.64
CA ILE A 248 8.26 -9.71 -21.47
C ILE A 248 7.59 -10.32 -22.70
N TRP A 249 6.37 -9.86 -22.99
CA TRP A 249 5.67 -10.09 -24.24
C TRP A 249 5.37 -8.75 -24.90
N THR A 250 5.69 -8.62 -26.19
CA THR A 250 5.46 -7.38 -26.94
C THR A 250 5.08 -7.69 -28.39
N PRO A 251 4.09 -6.97 -28.98
CA PRO A 251 3.76 -7.13 -30.39
C PRO A 251 4.73 -6.37 -31.30
N HIS A 252 5.62 -5.53 -30.75
CA HIS A 252 6.42 -4.59 -31.53
C HIS A 252 7.81 -4.35 -30.93
N ILE A 253 8.84 -4.43 -31.77
CA ILE A 253 10.22 -4.05 -31.46
C ILE A 253 10.58 -2.81 -32.31
N PRO A 254 10.92 -1.67 -31.69
CA PRO A 254 11.30 -0.46 -32.42
C PRO A 254 12.70 -0.57 -33.02
N SER A 255 12.93 0.20 -34.08
CA SER A 255 14.29 0.45 -34.58
C SER A 255 14.99 1.50 -33.72
N ALA A 256 16.31 1.62 -33.86
CA ALA A 256 17.04 2.72 -33.23
C ALA A 256 16.52 4.11 -33.65
N ASP A 257 15.95 4.25 -34.85
CA ASP A 257 15.43 5.52 -35.38
C ASP A 257 14.00 5.80 -34.93
N SER A 258 13.20 4.75 -34.68
CA SER A 258 11.80 4.85 -34.25
C SER A 258 11.62 4.72 -32.74
N LEU A 259 12.70 4.49 -32.00
CA LEU A 259 12.71 4.40 -30.55
C LEU A 259 12.42 5.77 -29.91
N ASP A 260 11.18 5.94 -29.46
CA ASP A 260 10.77 7.08 -28.65
C ASP A 260 10.18 6.60 -27.31
N PRO A 261 10.90 6.82 -26.18
CA PRO A 261 10.42 6.48 -24.84
C PRO A 261 9.15 7.23 -24.39
N HIS A 262 8.61 8.16 -25.19
CA HIS A 262 7.40 8.92 -24.87
C HIS A 262 6.19 8.52 -25.72
N SER A 263 6.39 7.82 -26.85
CA SER A 263 5.32 7.33 -27.72
C SER A 263 5.27 5.81 -27.86
N GLY A 264 6.05 5.07 -27.05
CA GLY A 264 5.93 3.61 -26.93
C GLY A 264 4.54 3.14 -26.45
N LYS A 265 4.33 1.82 -26.50
CA LYS A 265 3.07 1.19 -26.08
C LYS A 265 2.90 1.22 -24.56
N PRO A 266 1.67 1.26 -24.02
CA PRO A 266 1.46 1.09 -22.59
C PRO A 266 2.07 -0.21 -22.09
N VAL A 267 2.58 -0.17 -20.86
CA VAL A 267 3.21 -1.33 -20.21
C VAL A 267 2.30 -1.81 -19.08
N MET A 268 1.93 -3.08 -19.10
CA MET A 268 1.18 -3.74 -18.05
C MET A 268 2.10 -4.69 -17.29
N VAL A 269 2.36 -4.41 -16.02
CA VAL A 269 3.28 -5.17 -15.16
C VAL A 269 2.48 -6.01 -14.17
N TRP A 270 2.48 -7.31 -14.39
CA TRP A 270 1.76 -8.32 -13.64
C TRP A 270 2.48 -8.70 -12.34
N ILE A 271 1.73 -8.71 -11.25
CA ILE A 271 2.15 -9.19 -9.93
C ILE A 271 1.25 -10.37 -9.57
N TYR A 272 1.81 -11.59 -9.58
CA TYR A 272 1.04 -12.80 -9.28
C TYR A 272 0.57 -12.86 -7.83
N GLY A 273 -0.54 -13.56 -7.61
CA GLY A 273 -1.05 -13.93 -6.28
C GLY A 273 -0.49 -15.25 -5.76
N GLY A 274 -1.09 -15.78 -4.70
CA GLY A 274 -0.64 -17.02 -4.04
C GLY A 274 -0.41 -16.88 -2.53
N GLY A 275 -1.20 -16.02 -1.87
CA GLY A 275 -1.21 -15.87 -0.42
C GLY A 275 0.11 -15.46 0.22
N ASP A 276 0.99 -14.81 -0.54
CA ASP A 276 2.38 -14.50 -0.16
C ASP A 276 3.23 -15.74 0.20
N THR A 277 2.79 -16.96 -0.16
CA THR A 277 3.50 -18.21 0.14
C THR A 277 4.01 -18.92 -1.11
N GLN A 278 3.36 -18.69 -2.27
CA GLN A 278 3.62 -19.35 -3.55
C GLN A 278 3.27 -18.45 -4.74
N GLY A 279 3.54 -18.93 -5.96
CA GLY A 279 3.32 -18.25 -7.24
C GLY A 279 4.60 -18.15 -8.09
N SER A 280 4.45 -18.08 -9.41
CA SER A 280 5.58 -17.98 -10.37
C SER A 280 5.22 -17.06 -11.53
N ALA A 281 6.12 -16.16 -11.91
CA ALA A 281 5.96 -15.28 -13.07
C ALA A 281 5.92 -16.02 -14.41
N ALA A 282 6.27 -17.31 -14.42
CA ALA A 282 6.26 -18.18 -15.58
C ALA A 282 4.97 -19.02 -15.72
N ASP A 283 4.00 -18.89 -14.79
CA ASP A 283 2.72 -19.57 -14.89
C ASP A 283 1.98 -19.17 -16.18
N SER A 284 1.59 -20.19 -16.95
CA SER A 284 0.98 -20.02 -18.27
C SER A 284 -0.45 -19.46 -18.22
N THR A 285 -1.10 -19.44 -17.04
CA THR A 285 -2.41 -18.79 -16.84
C THR A 285 -2.36 -17.32 -17.20
N PHE A 286 -1.21 -16.67 -17.01
CA PHE A 286 -0.99 -15.27 -17.35
C PHE A 286 0.12 -15.09 -18.39
N ASP A 287 0.21 -16.01 -19.34
CA ASP A 287 0.99 -15.79 -20.56
C ASP A 287 0.52 -14.50 -21.26
N GLY A 288 1.46 -13.57 -21.46
CA GLY A 288 1.15 -12.22 -21.90
C GLY A 288 0.84 -12.07 -23.39
N ALA A 289 1.04 -13.10 -24.24
CA ALA A 289 1.01 -12.91 -25.70
C ALA A 289 -0.38 -12.53 -26.24
N SER A 290 -1.43 -13.14 -25.71
CA SER A 290 -2.81 -12.86 -26.15
C SER A 290 -3.23 -11.44 -25.75
N LEU A 291 -3.01 -11.04 -24.49
CA LEU A 291 -3.26 -9.67 -24.04
C LEU A 291 -2.40 -8.64 -24.79
N ALA A 292 -1.11 -8.91 -25.00
CA ALA A 292 -0.19 -8.01 -25.73
C ALA A 292 -0.64 -7.76 -27.18
N SER A 293 -0.99 -8.83 -27.91
CA SER A 293 -1.45 -8.73 -29.31
C SER A 293 -2.82 -8.09 -29.45
N ARG A 294 -3.78 -8.45 -28.59
CA ARG A 294 -5.15 -7.91 -28.66
C ARG A 294 -5.21 -6.44 -28.27
N SER A 295 -4.57 -6.08 -27.15
CA SER A 295 -4.69 -4.75 -26.54
C SER A 295 -3.60 -3.77 -26.95
N ASP A 296 -2.66 -4.19 -27.81
CA ASP A 296 -1.51 -3.38 -28.25
C ASP A 296 -0.67 -2.83 -27.10
N VAL A 297 -0.31 -3.71 -26.16
CA VAL A 297 0.44 -3.37 -24.94
C VAL A 297 1.71 -4.22 -24.83
N VAL A 298 2.66 -3.78 -24.01
CA VAL A 298 3.76 -4.61 -23.54
C VAL A 298 3.35 -5.22 -22.20
N VAL A 299 3.40 -6.54 -22.08
CA VAL A 299 3.12 -7.25 -20.83
C VAL A 299 4.43 -7.67 -20.19
N VAL A 300 4.57 -7.42 -18.89
CA VAL A 300 5.72 -7.85 -18.09
C VAL A 300 5.22 -8.66 -16.91
N SER A 301 5.80 -9.82 -16.62
CA SER A 301 5.61 -10.53 -15.34
C SER A 301 6.94 -10.67 -14.64
N PHE A 302 6.97 -10.72 -13.30
CA PHE A 302 8.23 -10.86 -12.57
C PHE A 302 8.07 -11.62 -11.26
N ASN A 303 9.14 -12.30 -10.85
CA ASN A 303 9.23 -13.03 -9.59
C ASN A 303 9.56 -12.11 -8.43
N TYR A 304 8.96 -12.37 -7.28
CA TYR A 304 9.31 -11.76 -6.00
C TYR A 304 9.39 -12.84 -4.92
N ARG A 305 10.28 -12.66 -3.93
CA ARG A 305 10.41 -13.62 -2.84
C ARG A 305 9.11 -13.73 -2.06
N VAL A 306 8.71 -14.96 -1.76
CA VAL A 306 7.52 -15.31 -0.98
C VAL A 306 7.93 -15.95 0.37
N ASN A 307 6.95 -16.24 1.22
CA ASN A 307 7.08 -16.90 2.53
C ASN A 307 8.20 -16.31 3.40
N ILE A 308 8.90 -17.14 4.19
CA ILE A 308 10.02 -16.71 5.03
C ILE A 308 11.10 -15.95 4.26
N PHE A 309 11.37 -16.29 2.99
CA PHE A 309 12.42 -15.64 2.19
C PHE A 309 12.09 -14.18 1.87
N GLY A 310 10.81 -13.85 1.70
CA GLY A 310 10.34 -12.52 1.33
C GLY A 310 9.86 -11.66 2.50
N LEU A 311 9.26 -12.27 3.52
CA LEU A 311 8.42 -11.56 4.50
C LEU A 311 8.86 -11.70 5.96
N LEU A 312 9.99 -12.37 6.24
CA LEU A 312 10.46 -12.57 7.62
C LEU A 312 10.76 -11.26 8.37
N ALA A 313 9.99 -10.99 9.41
CA ALA A 313 10.18 -9.88 10.34
C ALA A 313 10.11 -10.33 11.81
N LEU A 314 11.10 -9.97 12.63
CA LEU A 314 11.21 -10.41 14.03
C LEU A 314 11.23 -9.26 15.06
N ASN A 315 10.99 -8.03 14.62
CA ASN A 315 11.03 -6.84 15.47
C ASN A 315 12.31 -6.74 16.34
N ASP A 316 13.44 -7.16 15.79
CA ASP A 316 14.72 -7.26 16.50
C ASP A 316 15.81 -6.32 15.92
N GLY A 317 15.43 -5.47 14.96
CA GLY A 317 16.29 -4.49 14.31
C GLY A 317 17.19 -5.06 13.20
N GLU A 318 17.32 -6.38 13.09
CA GLU A 318 18.17 -7.07 12.12
C GLU A 318 17.35 -7.71 10.99
N LEU A 319 16.23 -8.35 11.34
CA LEU A 319 15.31 -8.99 10.39
C LEU A 319 14.01 -8.19 10.33
N ASN A 320 13.98 -7.21 9.42
CA ASN A 320 12.99 -6.14 9.41
C ASN A 320 11.82 -6.37 8.42
N GLY A 321 11.77 -7.54 7.76
CA GLY A 321 10.72 -7.85 6.77
C GLY A 321 10.85 -7.05 5.47
N ASN A 322 9.75 -7.00 4.71
CA ASN A 322 9.59 -6.20 3.49
C ASN A 322 10.58 -6.51 2.34
N TYR A 323 11.29 -7.64 2.35
CA TYR A 323 12.23 -7.97 1.28
C TYR A 323 11.54 -8.20 -0.08
N MET A 324 10.39 -8.86 -0.08
CA MET A 324 9.49 -8.98 -1.24
C MET A 324 9.09 -7.62 -1.84
N MET A 325 8.95 -6.59 -1.00
CA MET A 325 8.59 -5.25 -1.43
C MET A 325 9.73 -4.62 -2.21
N THR A 326 10.96 -4.84 -1.74
CA THR A 326 12.16 -4.39 -2.45
C THR A 326 12.38 -5.10 -3.78
N ASP A 327 11.98 -6.38 -3.89
CA ASP A 327 12.01 -7.13 -5.16
C ASP A 327 11.08 -6.48 -6.18
N LYS A 328 9.83 -6.18 -5.78
CA LYS A 328 8.82 -5.51 -6.62
C LYS A 328 9.29 -4.13 -7.08
N ILE A 329 9.83 -3.32 -6.16
CA ILE A 329 10.38 -1.99 -6.49
C ILE A 329 11.55 -2.11 -7.48
N GLN A 330 12.44 -3.09 -7.28
CA GLN A 330 13.59 -3.28 -8.16
C GLN A 330 13.19 -3.75 -9.56
N ALA A 331 12.17 -4.61 -9.68
CA ALA A 331 11.59 -4.97 -10.97
C ALA A 331 10.99 -3.76 -11.69
N LEU A 332 10.24 -2.90 -10.98
CA LEU A 332 9.68 -1.67 -11.56
C LEU A 332 10.75 -0.67 -12.00
N ARG A 333 11.83 -0.52 -11.22
CA ARG A 333 12.99 0.29 -11.62
C ARG A 333 13.68 -0.27 -12.86
N TRP A 334 13.77 -1.60 -12.99
CA TRP A 334 14.26 -2.25 -14.20
C TRP A 334 13.36 -1.94 -15.40
N VAL A 335 12.04 -2.09 -15.25
CA VAL A 335 11.05 -1.76 -16.30
C VAL A 335 11.22 -0.30 -16.73
N ARG A 336 11.27 0.62 -15.77
CA ARG A 336 11.48 2.05 -16.02
C ARG A 336 12.74 2.34 -16.82
N GLN A 337 13.82 1.58 -16.58
CA GLN A 337 15.10 1.76 -17.26
C GLN A 337 15.15 1.12 -18.65
N HIS A 338 14.53 -0.04 -18.85
CA HIS A 338 14.79 -0.89 -20.03
C HIS A 338 13.61 -1.09 -20.99
N ILE A 339 12.37 -0.89 -20.55
CA ILE A 339 11.19 -1.33 -21.32
C ILE A 339 11.02 -0.62 -22.68
N ALA A 340 11.63 0.56 -22.84
CA ALA A 340 11.67 1.27 -24.12
C ALA A 340 12.28 0.43 -25.24
N GLY A 341 13.33 -0.34 -24.96
CA GLY A 341 13.96 -1.23 -25.95
C GLY A 341 13.02 -2.32 -26.47
N PHE A 342 12.00 -2.68 -25.69
CA PHE A 342 10.99 -3.68 -26.02
C PHE A 342 9.70 -3.05 -26.57
N GLY A 343 9.74 -1.77 -26.96
CA GLY A 343 8.61 -1.04 -27.53
C GLY A 343 7.62 -0.46 -26.51
N GLY A 344 7.93 -0.54 -25.21
CA GLY A 344 7.09 -0.02 -24.14
C GLY A 344 7.36 1.43 -23.77
N ASN A 345 6.37 2.13 -23.23
CA ASN A 345 6.49 3.48 -22.71
C ASN A 345 6.77 3.43 -21.20
N PRO A 346 8.00 3.75 -20.74
CA PRO A 346 8.31 3.74 -19.31
C PRO A 346 7.49 4.74 -18.50
N LYS A 347 6.85 5.75 -19.12
CA LYS A 347 5.96 6.75 -18.49
C LYS A 347 4.46 6.40 -18.61
N ASN A 348 4.12 5.23 -19.13
CA ASN A 348 2.75 4.72 -19.14
C ASN A 348 2.73 3.25 -18.67
N VAL A 349 3.07 3.07 -17.40
CA VAL A 349 3.17 1.79 -16.70
C VAL A 349 1.95 1.61 -15.80
N THR A 350 1.29 0.47 -15.97
CA THR A 350 0.16 0.02 -15.17
C THR A 350 0.59 -1.22 -14.38
N ILE A 351 0.61 -1.14 -13.06
CA ILE A 351 0.78 -2.33 -12.23
C ILE A 351 -0.57 -3.00 -12.05
N PHE A 352 -0.63 -4.32 -12.16
CA PHE A 352 -1.85 -5.07 -11.94
C PHE A 352 -1.54 -6.41 -11.29
N GLY A 353 -2.44 -6.86 -10.42
CA GLY A 353 -2.24 -8.10 -9.69
C GLY A 353 -3.54 -8.64 -9.11
N GLN A 354 -3.52 -9.93 -8.82
CA GLN A 354 -4.66 -10.66 -8.28
C GLN A 354 -4.34 -11.26 -6.91
N SER A 355 -5.32 -11.30 -6.00
CA SER A 355 -5.14 -11.83 -4.64
C SER A 355 -4.05 -11.10 -3.86
N ALA A 356 -3.06 -11.81 -3.30
CA ALA A 356 -1.84 -11.23 -2.72
C ALA A 356 -1.09 -10.28 -3.69
N GLY A 357 -1.16 -10.52 -5.00
CA GLY A 357 -0.66 -9.60 -6.02
C GLY A 357 -1.49 -8.31 -6.11
N GLY A 358 -2.81 -8.39 -5.92
CA GLY A 358 -3.69 -7.23 -5.78
C GLY A 358 -3.43 -6.44 -4.50
N SER A 359 -3.21 -7.13 -3.38
CA SER A 359 -2.71 -6.51 -2.13
C SER A 359 -1.37 -5.83 -2.34
N SER A 360 -0.47 -6.43 -3.12
CA SER A 360 0.82 -5.84 -3.48
C SER A 360 0.71 -4.56 -4.31
N VAL A 361 -0.32 -4.44 -5.15
CA VAL A 361 -0.62 -3.18 -5.85
C VAL A 361 -0.99 -2.09 -4.84
N ASN A 362 -1.83 -2.40 -3.84
CA ASN A 362 -2.15 -1.45 -2.76
C ASN A 362 -0.90 -1.05 -1.94
N ASP A 363 -0.03 -2.01 -1.64
CA ASP A 363 1.23 -1.75 -0.93
C ASP A 363 2.15 -0.83 -1.73
N LEU A 364 2.30 -1.06 -3.05
CA LEU A 364 3.07 -0.19 -3.94
C LEU A 364 2.47 1.22 -4.04
N ILE A 365 1.14 1.34 -4.14
CA ILE A 365 0.47 2.64 -4.17
C ILE A 365 0.77 3.42 -2.89
N THR A 366 0.70 2.78 -1.74
CA THR A 366 0.88 3.42 -0.43
C THR A 366 2.34 3.52 0.05
N CYS A 367 3.28 2.93 -0.70
CA CYS A 367 4.70 2.86 -0.35
C CYS A 367 5.37 4.25 -0.32
N PRO A 368 5.79 4.75 0.85
CA PRO A 368 6.44 6.06 0.98
C PRO A 368 7.79 6.15 0.25
N ALA A 369 8.56 5.06 0.26
CA ALA A 369 9.93 5.02 -0.27
C ALA A 369 10.04 5.35 -1.76
N ILE A 370 8.96 5.21 -2.53
CA ILE A 370 8.95 5.43 -3.98
C ILE A 370 8.07 6.61 -4.42
N ILE A 371 7.50 7.37 -3.47
CA ILE A 371 6.73 8.58 -3.79
C ILE A 371 7.63 9.56 -4.53
N GLY A 372 7.24 9.89 -5.76
CA GLY A 372 7.98 10.80 -6.65
C GLY A 372 8.98 10.14 -7.59
N GLU A 373 9.13 8.80 -7.58
CA GLU A 373 9.94 8.09 -8.59
C GLU A 373 9.21 7.88 -9.94
N ASP A 374 7.89 8.10 -9.97
CA ASP A 374 7.02 7.92 -11.14
C ASP A 374 7.18 6.54 -11.82
N LEU A 375 7.28 5.48 -11.01
CA LEU A 375 7.47 4.10 -11.49
C LEU A 375 6.24 3.53 -12.20
N PHE A 376 5.04 4.01 -11.85
CA PHE A 376 3.75 3.63 -12.46
C PHE A 376 2.76 4.79 -12.39
N GLN A 377 1.74 4.77 -13.25
CA GLN A 377 0.69 5.79 -13.31
C GLN A 377 -0.71 5.22 -13.09
N ASN A 378 -0.90 3.91 -13.30
CA ASN A 378 -2.17 3.22 -13.10
C ASN A 378 -1.97 1.95 -12.24
N GLY A 379 -3.00 1.56 -11.50
CA GLY A 379 -3.04 0.35 -10.68
C GLY A 379 -4.35 -0.41 -10.91
N ILE A 380 -4.28 -1.73 -11.11
CA ILE A 380 -5.46 -2.61 -11.13
C ILE A 380 -5.37 -3.61 -9.98
N VAL A 381 -6.37 -3.57 -9.10
CA VAL A 381 -6.46 -4.41 -7.89
C VAL A 381 -7.56 -5.46 -8.10
N GLN A 382 -7.18 -6.70 -8.42
CA GLN A 382 -8.12 -7.79 -8.63
C GLN A 382 -8.22 -8.64 -7.35
N SER A 383 -9.37 -8.62 -6.68
CA SER A 383 -9.63 -9.45 -5.49
C SER A 383 -8.58 -9.28 -4.38
N GLY A 384 -8.15 -8.03 -4.15
CA GLY A 384 -7.05 -7.67 -3.25
C GLY A 384 -7.50 -6.82 -2.06
N LYS A 385 -6.90 -7.07 -0.89
CA LYS A 385 -7.21 -6.39 0.38
C LYS A 385 -5.97 -5.74 1.01
N SER A 386 -6.12 -5.11 2.18
CA SER A 386 -4.98 -4.68 3.00
C SER A 386 -4.34 -5.91 3.68
N ASN A 387 -3.04 -6.13 3.50
CA ASN A 387 -2.29 -7.22 4.15
C ASN A 387 -1.06 -6.70 4.93
N VAL A 388 -1.29 -5.65 5.74
CA VAL A 388 -0.26 -4.95 6.51
C VAL A 388 -0.40 -5.27 8.00
N ALA A 389 0.71 -5.43 8.72
CA ALA A 389 0.74 -5.63 10.17
C ALA A 389 1.92 -4.88 10.83
N THR A 390 1.91 -4.72 12.15
CA THR A 390 3.09 -4.21 12.87
C THR A 390 4.18 -5.28 12.99
N ALA A 391 5.43 -4.86 13.19
CA ALA A 391 6.54 -5.78 13.36
C ALA A 391 6.34 -6.73 14.55
N GLU A 392 5.72 -6.26 15.63
CA GLU A 392 5.37 -7.09 16.80
C GLU A 392 4.42 -8.23 16.43
N VAL A 393 3.38 -7.93 15.65
CA VAL A 393 2.40 -8.94 15.23
C VAL A 393 3.05 -9.97 14.31
N ALA A 394 3.81 -9.53 13.32
CA ALA A 394 4.54 -10.43 12.42
C ALA A 394 5.53 -11.32 13.19
N ALA A 395 6.30 -10.74 14.12
CA ALA A 395 7.24 -11.47 14.95
C ALA A 395 6.56 -12.51 15.84
N ALA A 396 5.40 -12.20 16.41
CA ALA A 396 4.66 -13.12 17.28
C ALA A 396 4.25 -14.42 16.57
N TYR A 397 3.95 -14.39 15.26
CA TYR A 397 3.67 -15.58 14.47
C TYR A 397 4.93 -16.40 14.14
N ALA A 398 6.05 -15.73 13.84
CA ALA A 398 7.25 -16.40 13.35
C ALA A 398 8.20 -16.91 14.45
N LEU A 399 8.36 -16.15 15.54
CA LEU A 399 9.33 -16.43 16.61
C LEU A 399 9.20 -17.84 17.24
N PRO A 400 8.00 -18.34 17.57
CA PRO A 400 7.86 -19.66 18.21
C PRO A 400 8.41 -20.82 17.36
N TYR A 401 8.46 -20.66 16.04
CA TYR A 401 9.00 -21.65 15.12
C TYR A 401 10.50 -21.46 14.89
N ILE A 402 10.95 -20.20 14.81
CA ILE A 402 12.35 -19.84 14.58
C ILE A 402 13.23 -20.19 15.78
N GLU A 403 12.77 -19.93 17.01
CA GLU A 403 13.57 -20.14 18.22
C GLU A 403 13.89 -21.62 18.49
N LYS A 404 13.18 -22.55 17.83
CA LYS A 404 13.50 -23.99 17.85
C LYS A 404 14.82 -24.31 17.14
N PHE A 405 15.24 -23.48 16.19
CA PHE A 405 16.44 -23.66 15.37
C PHE A 405 17.52 -22.62 15.68
N CYS A 406 17.12 -21.36 15.78
CA CYS A 406 18.00 -20.21 15.93
C CYS A 406 17.59 -19.36 17.13
N ASN A 407 18.12 -19.71 18.30
CA ASN A 407 17.97 -18.92 19.53
C ASN A 407 19.21 -18.03 19.76
N GLY A 408 19.02 -16.86 20.37
CA GLY A 408 20.10 -15.92 20.69
C GLY A 408 19.71 -14.47 20.46
N THR A 409 20.71 -13.59 20.48
CA THR A 409 20.56 -12.17 20.13
C THR A 409 20.15 -12.00 18.66
N ALA A 410 19.61 -10.83 18.29
CA ALA A 410 19.17 -10.52 16.93
C ALA A 410 20.23 -10.86 15.87
N THR A 411 21.47 -10.39 16.05
CA THR A 411 22.58 -10.63 15.11
C THR A 411 22.95 -12.13 15.04
N GLN A 412 22.98 -12.84 16.17
CA GLN A 412 23.26 -14.29 16.20
C GLN A 412 22.16 -15.08 15.49
N ARG A 413 20.89 -14.71 15.72
CA ARG A 413 19.72 -15.32 15.09
C ARG A 413 19.74 -15.11 13.58
N ALA A 414 19.98 -13.88 13.12
CA ALA A 414 20.10 -13.57 11.70
C ALA A 414 21.24 -14.36 11.03
N SER A 415 22.41 -14.44 11.66
CA SER A 415 23.52 -15.26 11.16
C SER A 415 23.18 -16.75 11.11
N CYS A 416 22.49 -17.28 12.13
CA CYS A 416 22.05 -18.66 12.17
C CYS A 416 21.05 -18.96 11.04
N LEU A 417 20.01 -18.13 10.88
CA LEU A 417 18.99 -18.31 9.83
C LEU A 417 19.58 -18.23 8.41
N ARG A 418 20.56 -17.36 8.18
CA ARG A 418 21.30 -17.33 6.89
C ARG A 418 22.14 -18.58 6.64
N SER A 419 22.54 -19.30 7.70
CA SER A 419 23.33 -20.54 7.58
C SER A 419 22.49 -21.81 7.45
N LEU A 420 21.19 -21.75 7.75
CA LEU A 420 20.28 -22.89 7.58
C LEU A 420 20.12 -23.26 6.10
N SER A 421 19.81 -24.52 5.85
CA SER A 421 19.44 -24.98 4.51
C SER A 421 18.12 -24.34 4.09
N ALA A 422 17.94 -24.19 2.78
CA ALA A 422 16.74 -23.57 2.22
C ALA A 422 15.49 -24.41 2.53
N GLU A 423 15.64 -25.75 2.57
CA GLU A 423 14.59 -26.70 2.95
C GLU A 423 14.16 -26.52 4.41
N THR A 424 15.12 -26.34 5.33
CA THR A 424 14.81 -26.11 6.75
C THR A 424 14.02 -24.81 6.93
N LEU A 425 14.38 -23.75 6.20
CA LEU A 425 13.65 -22.48 6.22
C LEU A 425 12.24 -22.62 5.62
N LEU A 426 12.12 -23.37 4.53
CA LEU A 426 10.84 -23.65 3.93
C LEU A 426 9.94 -24.43 4.91
N ASP A 427 10.45 -25.47 5.57
CA ASP A 427 9.72 -26.25 6.58
C ASP A 427 9.22 -25.39 7.75
N ILE A 428 9.98 -24.37 8.17
CA ILE A 428 9.52 -23.39 9.17
C ILE A 428 8.26 -22.68 8.68
N SER A 429 8.21 -22.32 7.38
CA SER A 429 7.09 -21.62 6.76
C SER A 429 5.80 -22.46 6.69
N ASN A 430 5.87 -23.79 6.83
CA ASN A 430 4.71 -24.68 6.71
C ASN A 430 3.74 -24.66 7.90
N ASN A 431 4.12 -24.04 9.03
CA ASN A 431 3.39 -24.17 10.29
C ASN A 431 2.28 -23.11 10.50
N SER A 432 1.47 -22.83 9.47
CA SER A 432 0.38 -21.84 9.54
C SER A 432 0.85 -20.43 9.95
N ILE A 433 2.06 -20.03 9.53
CA ILE A 433 2.56 -18.68 9.75
C ILE A 433 1.88 -17.74 8.75
N SER A 434 1.22 -16.71 9.25
CA SER A 434 0.72 -15.62 8.44
C SER A 434 1.86 -14.67 8.05
N TRP A 435 1.97 -14.35 6.77
CA TRP A 435 2.95 -13.43 6.23
C TRP A 435 2.30 -12.07 5.93
N TYR A 436 2.98 -11.00 6.31
CA TYR A 436 2.47 -9.63 6.21
C TYR A 436 3.52 -8.69 5.65
N THR A 437 3.07 -7.66 4.93
CA THR A 437 3.85 -6.43 4.78
C THR A 437 3.93 -5.74 6.15
N VAL A 438 5.13 -5.36 6.58
CA VAL A 438 5.35 -4.82 7.93
C VAL A 438 5.41 -3.30 7.92
N ILE A 439 4.75 -2.67 8.88
CA ILE A 439 4.85 -1.22 9.12
C ILE A 439 6.25 -0.90 9.67
N ASP A 440 7.10 -0.35 8.81
CA ASP A 440 8.50 0.01 9.09
C ASP A 440 8.77 1.52 8.97
N GLY A 441 7.79 2.30 8.52
CA GLY A 441 7.93 3.74 8.28
C GLY A 441 8.64 4.11 6.98
N HIS A 442 9.17 3.13 6.23
CA HIS A 442 9.93 3.33 5.00
C HIS A 442 9.21 2.74 3.78
N TYR A 443 9.04 1.41 3.74
CA TYR A 443 8.30 0.72 2.68
C TYR A 443 6.79 0.68 2.97
N SER A 444 6.40 0.62 4.24
CA SER A 444 5.01 0.79 4.67
C SER A 444 4.94 1.70 5.90
N ALA A 445 4.25 2.83 5.77
CA ALA A 445 4.15 3.83 6.85
C ALA A 445 3.01 3.57 7.84
N ASP A 446 1.92 2.93 7.42
CA ASP A 446 0.77 2.59 8.25
C ASP A 446 -0.10 1.58 7.48
N TYR A 447 -1.20 1.12 8.07
CA TYR A 447 -2.22 0.35 7.37
C TYR A 447 -2.72 1.08 6.11
N THR A 448 -3.00 0.33 5.04
CA THR A 448 -3.37 0.88 3.72
C THR A 448 -4.57 1.83 3.79
N GLN A 449 -5.59 1.51 4.59
CA GLN A 449 -6.76 2.35 4.82
C GLN A 449 -6.38 3.70 5.45
N ALA A 450 -5.49 3.69 6.44
CA ALA A 450 -5.00 4.92 7.08
C ALA A 450 -4.19 5.78 6.11
N ARG A 451 -3.39 5.15 5.23
CA ARG A 451 -2.66 5.83 4.16
C ARG A 451 -3.59 6.45 3.12
N TYR A 452 -4.62 5.74 2.68
CA TYR A 452 -5.63 6.31 1.79
C TYR A 452 -6.38 7.46 2.45
N ALA A 453 -6.77 7.33 3.72
CA ALA A 453 -7.48 8.38 4.45
C ALA A 453 -6.73 9.73 4.53
N LEU A 454 -5.40 9.71 4.43
CA LEU A 454 -4.55 10.90 4.40
C LEU A 454 -4.66 11.69 3.08
N GLY A 455 -5.16 11.08 2.02
CA GLY A 455 -5.36 11.70 0.70
C GLY A 455 -4.15 11.64 -0.23
N ALA A 456 -4.33 12.18 -1.44
CA ALA A 456 -3.42 11.99 -2.57
C ALA A 456 -1.96 12.37 -2.32
N GLN A 457 -1.65 13.36 -1.46
CA GLN A 457 -0.27 13.78 -1.23
C GLN A 457 0.59 12.77 -0.43
N TYR A 458 -0.03 11.73 0.13
CA TYR A 458 0.65 10.72 0.94
C TYR A 458 0.76 9.35 0.26
N ILE A 459 0.35 9.24 -1.00
CA ILE A 459 0.47 8.03 -1.81
C ILE A 459 1.04 8.35 -3.18
N ASN A 460 1.41 7.31 -3.93
CA ASN A 460 1.81 7.46 -5.33
C ASN A 460 0.62 7.94 -6.16
N SER A 461 0.85 8.91 -7.05
CA SER A 461 -0.21 9.57 -7.81
C SER A 461 -0.74 8.70 -8.95
N VAL A 462 -1.84 7.99 -8.70
CA VAL A 462 -2.28 6.84 -9.51
C VAL A 462 -3.77 6.92 -9.90
N ASN A 463 -4.12 6.35 -11.06
CA ASN A 463 -5.50 5.96 -11.40
C ASN A 463 -5.75 4.52 -10.94
N VAL A 464 -6.89 4.21 -10.34
CA VAL A 464 -7.18 2.86 -9.80
C VAL A 464 -8.42 2.24 -10.42
N LEU A 465 -8.27 1.02 -10.90
CA LEU A 465 -9.36 0.08 -11.21
C LEU A 465 -9.30 -1.04 -10.17
N THR A 466 -10.42 -1.38 -9.55
CA THR A 466 -10.45 -2.39 -8.48
C THR A 466 -11.71 -3.21 -8.60
N GLY A 467 -11.69 -4.44 -8.13
CA GLY A 467 -12.90 -5.23 -8.03
C GLY A 467 -12.67 -6.64 -7.50
N ASN A 468 -13.75 -7.39 -7.40
CA ASN A 468 -13.76 -8.73 -6.80
C ASN A 468 -14.64 -9.69 -7.61
N MET A 469 -14.47 -10.99 -7.36
CA MET A 469 -15.35 -12.07 -7.81
C MET A 469 -16.51 -12.23 -6.82
N LEU A 470 -17.71 -12.62 -7.28
CA LEU A 470 -18.89 -12.64 -6.41
C LEU A 470 -18.79 -13.63 -5.23
N GLU A 471 -18.15 -14.79 -5.39
CA GLU A 471 -18.09 -15.85 -4.37
C GLU A 471 -16.66 -16.34 -4.12
N GLU A 472 -15.76 -15.40 -3.81
CA GLU A 472 -14.33 -15.61 -3.55
C GLU A 472 -14.04 -16.80 -2.62
N TYR A 473 -14.77 -16.89 -1.50
CA TYR A 473 -14.45 -17.83 -0.43
C TYR A 473 -14.61 -19.29 -0.82
N GLN A 474 -15.42 -19.56 -1.86
CA GLN A 474 -15.69 -20.92 -2.30
C GLN A 474 -14.37 -21.65 -2.60
N SER A 475 -13.46 -21.00 -3.33
CA SER A 475 -12.17 -21.56 -3.73
C SER A 475 -11.01 -21.13 -2.83
N LEU A 476 -11.23 -20.20 -1.90
CA LEU A 476 -10.23 -19.79 -0.90
C LEU A 476 -10.29 -20.59 0.40
N ALA A 477 -11.36 -21.35 0.62
CA ALA A 477 -11.48 -22.20 1.81
C ALA A 477 -10.32 -23.22 1.85
N THR A 478 -9.48 -23.11 2.88
CA THR A 478 -8.36 -24.04 3.12
C THR A 478 -8.80 -25.28 3.89
N THR A 479 -9.89 -25.14 4.66
CA THR A 479 -10.55 -26.24 5.36
C THR A 479 -11.86 -26.57 4.62
N THR A 480 -12.12 -27.85 4.41
CA THR A 480 -13.19 -28.32 3.51
C THR A 480 -14.59 -27.95 4.03
N LEU A 481 -15.20 -26.90 3.47
CA LEU A 481 -16.63 -26.64 3.57
C LEU A 481 -17.38 -27.61 2.65
N TRP A 482 -18.37 -28.35 3.17
CA TRP A 482 -19.11 -29.33 2.37
C TRP A 482 -20.47 -28.79 1.91
N PRO A 483 -20.86 -28.95 0.63
CA PRO A 483 -22.19 -28.57 0.15
C PRO A 483 -23.36 -29.22 0.92
N SER A 484 -23.11 -30.37 1.57
CA SER A 484 -24.09 -31.12 2.37
C SER A 484 -24.22 -30.66 3.83
N MET A 485 -23.48 -29.64 4.27
CA MET A 485 -23.56 -29.17 5.66
C MET A 485 -24.97 -28.66 5.99
N SER A 486 -25.40 -28.97 7.22
CA SER A 486 -26.72 -28.55 7.76
C SER A 486 -26.62 -27.78 9.07
N ASN A 487 -25.43 -27.74 9.69
CA ASN A 487 -25.16 -26.97 10.90
C ASN A 487 -24.35 -25.71 10.58
N PHE A 488 -24.93 -24.54 10.78
CA PHE A 488 -24.23 -23.27 10.53
C PHE A 488 -23.13 -22.99 11.56
N SER A 489 -23.26 -23.46 12.81
CA SER A 489 -22.22 -23.24 13.83
C SER A 489 -20.92 -23.98 13.49
N GLU A 490 -21.03 -25.19 12.94
CA GLU A 490 -19.89 -25.97 12.45
C GLU A 490 -19.20 -25.26 11.27
N ALA A 491 -19.98 -24.66 10.38
CA ALA A 491 -19.41 -23.88 9.28
C ALA A 491 -18.69 -22.62 9.79
N LEU A 492 -19.22 -21.94 10.82
CA LEU A 492 -18.56 -20.79 11.44
C LEU A 492 -17.22 -21.17 12.09
N GLU A 493 -17.13 -22.34 12.73
CA GLU A 493 -15.86 -22.85 13.26
C GLU A 493 -14.82 -23.06 12.15
N ILE A 494 -15.25 -23.56 10.98
CA ILE A 494 -14.38 -23.69 9.80
C ILE A 494 -13.89 -22.32 9.33
N LEU A 495 -14.79 -21.34 9.18
CA LEU A 495 -14.42 -19.97 8.77
C LEU A 495 -13.45 -19.30 9.76
N ILE A 496 -13.59 -19.57 11.07
CA ILE A 496 -12.64 -19.10 12.09
C ILE A 496 -11.28 -19.77 11.93
N SER A 497 -11.26 -21.08 11.69
CA SER A 497 -10.01 -21.85 11.52
C SER A 497 -9.22 -21.42 10.28
N ASP A 498 -9.92 -21.01 9.22
CA ASP A 498 -9.33 -20.45 8.00
C ASP A 498 -8.96 -18.97 8.13
N ALA A 499 -9.20 -18.36 9.30
CA ALA A 499 -9.05 -16.92 9.55
C ALA A 499 -9.85 -16.04 8.57
N ALA A 500 -10.94 -16.56 8.01
CA ALA A 500 -11.87 -15.81 7.17
C ALA A 500 -12.70 -14.83 8.01
N ILE A 501 -13.06 -15.25 9.23
CA ILE A 501 -13.71 -14.43 10.26
C ILE A 501 -13.09 -14.71 11.63
N ASN A 502 -13.37 -13.89 12.62
CA ASN A 502 -13.02 -14.13 14.03
C ASN A 502 -14.24 -14.55 14.88
N GLU A 503 -13.99 -14.97 16.12
CA GLU A 503 -15.03 -15.43 17.05
C GLU A 503 -16.14 -14.40 17.26
N ALA A 504 -15.79 -13.11 17.37
CA ALA A 504 -16.76 -12.03 17.57
C ALA A 504 -17.64 -11.82 16.33
N GLN A 505 -17.07 -11.94 15.12
CA GLN A 505 -17.80 -11.89 13.87
C GLN A 505 -18.75 -13.08 13.71
N ALA A 506 -18.32 -14.28 14.11
CA ALA A 506 -19.17 -15.47 14.12
C ALA A 506 -20.37 -15.31 15.07
N GLU A 507 -20.13 -14.81 16.29
CA GLU A 507 -21.20 -14.51 17.26
C GLU A 507 -22.16 -13.44 16.71
N ALA A 508 -21.63 -12.37 16.10
CA ALA A 508 -22.44 -11.34 15.47
C ALA A 508 -23.28 -11.90 14.30
N ALA A 509 -22.71 -12.77 13.47
CA ALA A 509 -23.42 -13.41 12.38
C ALA A 509 -24.61 -14.25 12.89
N LEU A 510 -24.42 -15.03 13.95
CA LEU A 510 -25.49 -15.81 14.61
C LEU A 510 -26.60 -14.90 15.19
N ASN A 511 -26.21 -13.82 15.86
CA ASN A 511 -27.15 -12.92 16.55
C ASN A 511 -27.89 -11.95 15.61
N SER A 512 -27.31 -11.65 14.45
CA SER A 512 -27.84 -10.64 13.52
C SER A 512 -29.15 -11.04 12.84
N GLY A 513 -29.40 -12.35 12.68
CA GLY A 513 -30.48 -12.86 11.84
C GLY A 513 -30.29 -12.63 10.33
N LEU A 514 -29.13 -12.12 9.89
CA LEU A 514 -28.81 -11.84 8.47
C LEU A 514 -28.50 -13.08 7.64
N TYR A 515 -28.11 -14.18 8.30
CA TYR A 515 -27.74 -15.45 7.66
C TYR A 515 -28.78 -16.54 7.90
N ALA A 516 -30.06 -16.20 7.75
CA ALA A 516 -31.16 -17.12 7.99
C ALA A 516 -31.24 -18.20 6.89
N ILE A 517 -31.16 -19.46 7.28
CA ILE A 517 -31.28 -20.60 6.36
C ILE A 517 -32.74 -21.02 6.26
N THR A 518 -33.37 -20.80 5.11
CA THR A 518 -34.82 -21.03 4.94
C THR A 518 -35.15 -21.36 3.48
N ASN A 519 -36.16 -22.21 3.26
CA ASN A 519 -36.70 -22.49 1.94
C ASN A 519 -37.63 -21.38 1.40
N ASN A 520 -37.94 -20.36 2.20
CA ASN A 520 -38.76 -19.21 1.83
C ASN A 520 -37.89 -18.07 1.28
N THR A 521 -38.32 -17.48 0.17
CA THR A 521 -37.65 -16.37 -0.52
C THR A 521 -37.72 -15.03 0.23
N VAL A 522 -38.53 -14.93 1.29
CA VAL A 522 -38.63 -13.74 2.15
C VAL A 522 -38.90 -14.16 3.59
N TYR A 523 -37.95 -13.93 4.49
CA TYR A 523 -38.20 -13.97 5.94
C TYR A 523 -37.84 -12.61 6.53
N ASN A 524 -38.88 -11.84 6.90
CA ASN A 524 -38.76 -10.63 7.72
C ASN A 524 -37.75 -9.56 7.23
N GLY A 525 -37.54 -9.45 5.90
CA GLY A 525 -36.61 -8.47 5.32
C GLY A 525 -35.12 -8.80 5.45
N SER A 526 -34.78 -10.03 5.86
CA SER A 526 -33.39 -10.55 5.89
C SER A 526 -33.06 -11.35 4.63
N THR A 527 -31.78 -11.38 4.23
CA THR A 527 -31.27 -12.25 3.16
C THR A 527 -31.45 -13.70 3.58
N THR A 528 -32.25 -14.46 2.85
CA THR A 528 -32.45 -15.89 3.13
C THR A 528 -31.54 -16.75 2.25
N TYR A 529 -30.87 -17.71 2.86
CA TYR A 529 -30.01 -18.66 2.17
C TYR A 529 -30.70 -20.02 2.07
N THR A 530 -30.59 -20.64 0.91
CA THR A 530 -31.17 -21.97 0.64
C THR A 530 -30.38 -23.11 1.30
N SER A 531 -29.14 -22.86 1.72
CA SER A 531 -28.28 -23.84 2.40
C SER A 531 -27.29 -23.16 3.35
N VAL A 532 -26.80 -23.91 4.34
CA VAL A 532 -25.67 -23.51 5.19
C VAL A 532 -24.46 -23.16 4.34
N TYR A 533 -24.19 -23.96 3.32
CA TYR A 533 -23.05 -23.79 2.44
C TYR A 533 -23.06 -22.40 1.76
N ASN A 534 -24.18 -22.00 1.16
CA ASN A 534 -24.31 -20.68 0.52
C ASN A 534 -24.14 -19.53 1.52
N ALA A 535 -24.74 -19.65 2.71
CA ALA A 535 -24.56 -18.66 3.77
C ALA A 535 -23.10 -18.54 4.21
N SER A 536 -22.40 -19.68 4.30
CA SER A 536 -21.00 -19.74 4.75
C SER A 536 -20.04 -19.22 3.69
N VAL A 537 -20.24 -19.55 2.41
CA VAL A 537 -19.46 -18.99 1.29
C VAL A 537 -19.65 -17.47 1.23
N HIS A 538 -20.87 -16.97 1.37
CA HIS A 538 -21.11 -15.52 1.40
C HIS A 538 -20.41 -14.86 2.59
N LEU A 539 -20.60 -15.37 3.82
CA LEU A 539 -19.98 -14.80 5.01
C LEU A 539 -18.44 -14.86 4.95
N GLY A 540 -17.87 -15.96 4.46
CA GLY A 540 -16.44 -16.08 4.25
C GLY A 540 -15.92 -15.12 3.19
N THR A 541 -16.70 -14.85 2.13
CA THR A 541 -16.33 -13.90 1.07
C THR A 541 -16.28 -12.48 1.63
N GLU A 542 -17.29 -12.11 2.41
CA GLU A 542 -17.36 -10.84 3.16
C GLU A 542 -16.15 -10.68 4.09
N GLY A 543 -15.89 -11.67 4.95
CA GLY A 543 -14.83 -11.60 5.95
C GLY A 543 -13.42 -11.63 5.36
N GLN A 544 -13.19 -12.46 4.34
CA GLN A 544 -11.84 -12.68 3.83
C GLN A 544 -11.37 -11.57 2.88
N LEU A 545 -12.25 -10.99 2.05
CA LEU A 545 -11.88 -10.01 1.01
C LEU A 545 -12.83 -8.81 0.92
N TYR A 546 -14.15 -9.04 0.84
CA TYR A 546 -15.12 -8.02 0.42
C TYR A 546 -15.21 -6.84 1.39
N CYS A 547 -15.36 -7.08 2.68
CA CYS A 547 -15.53 -6.01 3.67
C CYS A 547 -14.30 -5.11 3.73
N ASP A 548 -13.10 -5.69 3.80
CA ASP A 548 -11.85 -4.92 3.86
C ASP A 548 -11.57 -4.17 2.55
N GLY A 549 -11.69 -4.86 1.41
CA GLY A 549 -11.51 -4.26 0.09
C GLY A 549 -12.50 -3.13 -0.17
N THR A 550 -13.78 -3.33 0.17
CA THR A 550 -14.82 -2.30 0.01
C THR A 550 -14.55 -1.11 0.92
N LEU A 551 -14.20 -1.32 2.20
CA LEU A 551 -13.84 -0.25 3.12
C LEU A 551 -12.68 0.58 2.57
N LEU A 552 -11.64 -0.08 2.06
CA LEU A 552 -10.49 0.55 1.46
C LEU A 552 -10.88 1.50 0.31
N GLN A 553 -11.75 1.03 -0.59
CA GLN A 553 -12.23 1.82 -1.73
C GLN A 553 -13.08 3.02 -1.31
N TRP A 554 -13.94 2.86 -0.31
CA TRP A 554 -14.72 3.98 0.22
C TRP A 554 -13.86 5.04 0.89
N VAL A 555 -12.88 4.63 1.69
CA VAL A 555 -11.92 5.54 2.33
C VAL A 555 -11.12 6.30 1.27
N ALA A 556 -10.64 5.63 0.24
CA ALA A 556 -9.94 6.26 -0.87
C ALA A 556 -10.81 7.27 -1.63
N ALA A 557 -12.08 6.93 -1.89
CA ALA A 557 -13.02 7.83 -2.55
C ALA A 557 -13.35 9.06 -1.70
N ALA A 558 -13.53 8.89 -0.38
CA ALA A 558 -13.86 9.97 0.55
C ALA A 558 -12.70 10.94 0.82
N SER A 559 -11.47 10.49 0.60
CA SER A 559 -10.25 11.28 0.77
C SER A 559 -9.68 11.82 -0.54
N TRP A 560 -10.32 11.51 -1.68
CA TRP A 560 -9.80 11.80 -3.02
C TRP A 560 -8.36 11.30 -3.19
N ALA A 561 -8.08 10.08 -2.71
CA ALA A 561 -6.74 9.49 -2.76
C ALA A 561 -6.24 9.31 -4.20
N PHE A 562 -7.12 8.87 -5.11
CA PHE A 562 -6.76 8.54 -6.50
C PHE A 562 -7.15 9.63 -7.50
N LYS A 563 -6.42 9.71 -8.61
CA LYS A 563 -6.75 10.58 -9.76
C LYS A 563 -8.10 10.21 -10.38
N SER A 564 -8.29 8.91 -10.62
CA SER A 564 -9.57 8.31 -10.97
C SER A 564 -9.74 6.98 -10.25
N HIS A 565 -10.99 6.58 -10.04
CA HIS A 565 -11.32 5.38 -9.27
C HIS A 565 -12.50 4.65 -9.92
N TRP A 566 -12.33 3.38 -10.23
CA TRP A 566 -13.30 2.53 -10.93
C TRP A 566 -13.46 1.23 -10.16
N PHE A 567 -14.69 0.85 -9.85
CA PHE A 567 -14.98 -0.34 -9.06
C PHE A 567 -15.89 -1.30 -9.84
N TYR A 568 -15.54 -2.59 -9.88
CA TYR A 568 -16.33 -3.65 -10.47
C TYR A 568 -16.61 -4.84 -9.55
N ILE A 569 -17.60 -5.65 -9.96
CA ILE A 569 -17.81 -7.03 -9.52
C ILE A 569 -17.88 -7.92 -10.77
N HIS A 570 -17.10 -8.99 -10.83
CA HIS A 570 -17.19 -10.01 -11.88
C HIS A 570 -18.36 -10.96 -11.59
N ASN A 571 -19.36 -10.93 -12.47
CA ASN A 571 -20.53 -11.80 -12.44
C ASN A 571 -20.48 -12.91 -13.50
N ARG A 572 -19.33 -13.08 -14.14
CA ARG A 572 -18.99 -14.16 -15.05
C ARG A 572 -17.50 -14.45 -14.90
N GLY A 573 -17.16 -15.73 -14.92
CA GLY A 573 -15.78 -16.18 -14.84
C GLY A 573 -15.66 -17.62 -15.32
N TYR A 574 -14.44 -18.02 -15.64
CA TYR A 574 -14.08 -19.38 -15.96
C TYR A 574 -13.01 -19.79 -14.96
N ALA A 575 -13.32 -20.77 -14.11
CA ALA A 575 -12.41 -21.17 -13.05
C ALA A 575 -11.11 -21.73 -13.60
N LEU A 576 -10.02 -21.42 -12.91
CA LEU A 576 -8.75 -22.11 -13.16
C LEU A 576 -8.96 -23.59 -12.89
N SER A 577 -8.62 -24.44 -13.85
CA SER A 577 -8.92 -25.88 -13.84
C SER A 577 -8.29 -26.61 -12.65
N TYR A 578 -7.22 -26.05 -12.08
CA TYR A 578 -6.50 -26.55 -10.92
C TYR A 578 -6.90 -25.88 -9.60
N TYR A 579 -7.90 -24.98 -9.64
CA TYR A 579 -8.40 -24.22 -8.49
C TYR A 579 -9.94 -24.29 -8.40
N ASP A 580 -10.51 -25.45 -8.75
CA ASP A 580 -11.95 -25.77 -8.67
C ASP A 580 -12.17 -27.14 -8.01
N PHE A 581 -12.05 -27.19 -6.68
CA PHE A 581 -12.07 -28.44 -5.90
C PHE A 581 -13.35 -29.26 -6.04
N TYR A 582 -14.45 -28.64 -6.47
CA TYR A 582 -15.78 -29.27 -6.53
C TYR A 582 -16.45 -29.24 -7.91
N ASP A 583 -15.78 -28.72 -8.94
CA ASP A 583 -16.37 -28.46 -10.25
C ASP A 583 -17.65 -27.58 -10.13
N LEU A 584 -17.55 -26.58 -9.24
CA LEU A 584 -18.64 -25.68 -8.88
C LEU A 584 -18.36 -24.25 -9.36
N CYS A 585 -17.14 -23.96 -9.79
CA CYS A 585 -16.71 -22.62 -10.20
C CYS A 585 -16.84 -22.40 -11.71
N THR A 586 -17.29 -23.41 -12.45
CA THR A 586 -17.55 -23.37 -13.89
C THR A 586 -18.84 -24.10 -14.22
N PHE A 587 -19.67 -23.53 -15.11
CA PHE A 587 -20.85 -24.25 -15.62
C PHE A 587 -20.50 -25.14 -16.83
N PRO A 588 -21.24 -26.24 -17.06
CA PRO A 588 -20.96 -27.14 -18.19
C PRO A 588 -21.20 -26.52 -19.57
N VAL A 589 -20.44 -26.97 -20.56
CA VAL A 589 -20.59 -26.60 -21.98
C VAL A 589 -22.04 -26.79 -22.44
N GLY A 590 -22.59 -25.77 -23.11
CA GLY A 590 -23.96 -25.77 -23.64
C GLY A 590 -25.06 -25.69 -22.58
N LYS A 591 -24.74 -25.44 -21.31
CA LYS A 591 -25.72 -25.33 -20.21
C LYS A 591 -25.57 -24.04 -19.41
N PRO A 592 -25.73 -22.85 -20.04
CA PRO A 592 -25.51 -21.54 -19.41
C PRO A 592 -26.43 -21.26 -18.21
N ASP A 593 -27.58 -21.93 -18.14
CA ASP A 593 -28.54 -21.78 -17.04
C ASP A 593 -28.17 -22.60 -15.80
N THR A 594 -27.07 -23.37 -15.84
CA THR A 594 -26.60 -24.14 -14.67
C THR A 594 -26.00 -23.17 -13.66
N PRO A 595 -26.54 -23.09 -12.42
CA PRO A 595 -25.94 -22.27 -11.38
C PRO A 595 -24.51 -22.72 -11.08
N TYR A 596 -23.61 -21.76 -10.91
CA TYR A 596 -22.21 -21.98 -10.56
C TYR A 596 -21.69 -20.75 -9.80
N TYR A 597 -20.59 -20.90 -9.06
CA TYR A 597 -19.97 -19.85 -8.26
C TYR A 597 -18.94 -19.07 -9.07
N ARG A 598 -18.82 -17.76 -8.83
CA ARG A 598 -17.74 -16.90 -9.33
C ARG A 598 -16.62 -16.90 -8.33
N CYS A 599 -15.82 -17.95 -8.43
CA CYS A 599 -14.74 -18.22 -7.50
C CYS A 599 -13.55 -17.27 -7.68
N HIS A 600 -12.68 -17.28 -6.68
CA HIS A 600 -11.45 -16.50 -6.68
C HIS A 600 -10.56 -16.85 -7.88
N SER A 601 -10.02 -15.82 -8.52
CA SER A 601 -9.15 -15.93 -9.71
C SER A 601 -9.84 -16.41 -11.00
N SER A 602 -11.17 -16.60 -11.00
CA SER A 602 -11.90 -16.98 -12.22
C SER A 602 -12.04 -15.83 -13.23
N ASP A 603 -11.37 -14.70 -13.03
CA ASP A 603 -11.19 -13.58 -13.97
C ASP A 603 -9.87 -13.65 -14.76
N LEU A 604 -8.93 -14.53 -14.38
CA LEU A 604 -7.60 -14.54 -15.00
C LEU A 604 -7.61 -15.01 -16.45
N TYR A 605 -8.39 -16.03 -16.79
CA TYR A 605 -8.50 -16.46 -18.18
C TYR A 605 -9.12 -15.37 -19.06
N GLU A 606 -10.06 -14.59 -18.53
CA GLU A 606 -10.68 -13.46 -19.23
C GLU A 606 -9.68 -12.32 -19.45
N VAL A 607 -8.88 -11.99 -18.43
CA VAL A 607 -7.88 -10.90 -18.50
C VAL A 607 -6.74 -11.24 -19.46
N PHE A 608 -6.21 -12.47 -19.40
CA PHE A 608 -5.06 -12.87 -20.21
C PHE A 608 -5.44 -13.53 -21.54
N GLY A 609 -6.66 -14.04 -21.68
CA GLY A 609 -7.14 -14.71 -22.89
C GLY A 609 -6.44 -16.05 -23.15
N THR A 610 -6.08 -16.79 -22.10
CA THR A 610 -5.17 -17.96 -22.11
C THR A 610 -5.88 -19.32 -22.17
N TYR A 611 -7.20 -19.35 -22.39
CA TYR A 611 -8.03 -20.57 -22.49
C TYR A 611 -7.42 -21.67 -23.36
N TYR A 612 -6.84 -21.30 -24.51
CA TYR A 612 -6.28 -22.24 -25.49
C TYR A 612 -5.03 -22.97 -25.00
N ILE A 613 -4.28 -22.41 -24.03
CA ILE A 613 -3.09 -23.06 -23.47
C ILE A 613 -3.47 -24.26 -22.58
N PHE A 614 -4.70 -24.26 -22.06
CA PHE A 614 -5.23 -25.26 -21.12
C PHE A 614 -6.35 -26.09 -21.75
N ASP A 615 -6.49 -26.09 -23.07
CA ASP A 615 -7.54 -26.78 -23.82
C ASP A 615 -8.97 -26.49 -23.29
N GLN A 616 -9.21 -25.28 -22.78
CA GLN A 616 -10.51 -24.94 -22.20
C GLN A 616 -11.56 -24.72 -23.30
N PRO A 617 -12.68 -25.47 -23.29
CA PRO A 617 -13.71 -25.34 -24.30
C PRO A 617 -14.45 -24.00 -24.16
N VAL A 618 -14.90 -23.47 -25.30
CA VAL A 618 -15.94 -22.42 -25.31
C VAL A 618 -17.22 -23.03 -24.74
N ARG A 619 -17.66 -22.59 -23.54
CA ARG A 619 -18.88 -23.16 -22.92
C ARG A 619 -20.12 -22.75 -23.68
N VAL A 620 -20.16 -21.48 -24.06
CA VAL A 620 -21.14 -20.86 -24.95
C VAL A 620 -20.45 -19.74 -25.74
N PRO A 621 -20.91 -19.40 -26.97
CA PRO A 621 -20.26 -18.39 -27.82
C PRO A 621 -19.98 -17.05 -27.11
N GLU A 622 -20.83 -16.68 -26.17
CA GLU A 622 -20.77 -15.46 -25.37
C GLU A 622 -19.50 -15.33 -24.51
N ASP A 623 -18.82 -16.44 -24.17
CA ASP A 623 -17.55 -16.38 -23.44
C ASP A 623 -16.47 -15.65 -24.25
N ILE A 624 -16.49 -15.76 -25.59
CA ILE A 624 -15.56 -15.04 -26.47
C ILE A 624 -15.81 -13.54 -26.39
N TYR A 625 -17.07 -13.11 -26.50
CA TYR A 625 -17.46 -11.70 -26.44
C TYR A 625 -17.11 -11.07 -25.09
N TYR A 626 -17.36 -11.81 -24.00
CA TYR A 626 -17.03 -11.36 -22.66
C TYR A 626 -15.51 -11.22 -22.46
N THR A 627 -14.73 -12.25 -22.83
CA THR A 627 -13.25 -12.21 -22.77
C THR A 627 -12.70 -11.02 -23.55
N ASN A 628 -13.18 -10.85 -24.78
CA ASN A 628 -12.81 -9.74 -25.65
C ASN A 628 -13.02 -8.38 -24.98
N ALA A 629 -14.19 -8.18 -24.37
CA ALA A 629 -14.52 -6.95 -23.67
C ALA A 629 -13.63 -6.71 -22.45
N ILE A 630 -13.35 -7.75 -21.64
CA ILE A 630 -12.47 -7.63 -20.47
C ILE A 630 -11.05 -7.22 -20.89
N GLN A 631 -10.44 -7.91 -21.87
CA GLN A 631 -9.10 -7.54 -22.35
C GLN A 631 -9.05 -6.12 -22.91
N ASP A 632 -10.09 -5.70 -23.62
CA ASP A 632 -10.18 -4.35 -24.20
C ASP A 632 -10.34 -3.26 -23.12
N MET A 633 -11.09 -3.54 -22.03
CA MET A 633 -11.22 -2.65 -20.86
C MET A 633 -9.91 -2.50 -20.10
N TRP A 634 -9.22 -3.61 -19.83
CA TRP A 634 -7.92 -3.61 -19.14
C TRP A 634 -6.88 -2.87 -20.00
N GLY A 635 -6.87 -3.10 -21.31
CA GLY A 635 -6.03 -2.37 -22.25
C GLY A 635 -6.36 -0.87 -22.32
N ALA A 636 -7.64 -0.50 -22.31
CA ALA A 636 -8.07 0.91 -22.30
C ALA A 636 -7.66 1.63 -21.02
N PHE A 637 -7.83 0.97 -19.88
CA PHE A 637 -7.38 1.47 -18.59
C PHE A 637 -5.85 1.62 -18.56
N ALA A 638 -5.10 0.66 -19.09
CA ALA A 638 -3.65 0.77 -19.19
C ALA A 638 -3.21 1.92 -20.11
N ARG A 639 -3.94 2.18 -21.20
CA ARG A 639 -3.67 3.31 -22.11
C ARG A 639 -3.97 4.66 -21.47
N THR A 640 -5.07 4.78 -20.73
CA THR A 640 -5.69 6.09 -20.44
C THR A 640 -6.04 6.36 -18.97
N GLY A 641 -5.98 5.36 -18.10
CA GLY A 641 -6.53 5.43 -16.74
C GLY A 641 -8.07 5.34 -16.68
N ASN A 642 -8.73 5.05 -17.81
CA ASN A 642 -10.19 4.93 -17.93
C ASN A 642 -10.55 3.57 -18.58
N PRO A 643 -11.41 2.74 -17.94
CA PRO A 643 -11.80 1.44 -18.49
C PRO A 643 -12.79 1.55 -19.67
N ASN A 644 -13.36 2.73 -19.93
CA ASN A 644 -14.21 2.96 -21.09
C ASN A 644 -13.37 2.97 -22.37
N VAL A 645 -13.61 1.99 -23.25
CA VAL A 645 -12.81 1.81 -24.48
C VAL A 645 -13.22 2.84 -25.54
N ASP A 646 -12.24 3.48 -26.18
CA ASP A 646 -12.48 4.42 -27.29
C ASP A 646 -13.16 3.71 -28.47
N PRO A 647 -14.37 4.13 -28.89
CA PRO A 647 -15.04 3.55 -30.06
C PRO A 647 -14.24 3.68 -31.37
N ALA A 648 -13.43 4.73 -31.52
CA ALA A 648 -12.57 4.89 -32.70
C ALA A 648 -11.45 3.84 -32.72
N TYR A 649 -10.88 3.50 -31.57
CA TYR A 649 -9.92 2.41 -31.41
C TYR A 649 -10.56 1.06 -31.80
N LEU A 650 -11.73 0.74 -31.23
CA LEU A 650 -12.42 -0.52 -31.54
C LEU A 650 -12.75 -0.66 -33.03
N LYS A 651 -13.24 0.42 -33.65
CA LYS A 651 -13.54 0.45 -35.08
C LYS A 651 -12.30 0.30 -35.94
N ALA A 652 -11.17 0.90 -35.55
CA ALA A 652 -9.91 0.76 -36.27
C ALA A 652 -9.32 -0.66 -36.18
N ARG A 653 -9.64 -1.39 -35.10
CA ARG A 653 -9.27 -2.80 -34.88
C ARG A 653 -10.29 -3.79 -35.43
N SER A 654 -11.44 -3.35 -35.93
CA SER A 654 -12.57 -4.22 -36.32
C SER A 654 -13.06 -5.14 -35.18
N TYR A 655 -13.05 -4.65 -33.95
CA TYR A 655 -13.47 -5.41 -32.76
C TYR A 655 -14.98 -5.30 -32.51
N ASP A 656 -15.77 -5.80 -33.45
CA ASP A 656 -17.23 -5.68 -33.44
C ASP A 656 -17.87 -6.34 -32.22
N SER A 657 -17.33 -7.48 -31.76
CA SER A 657 -17.84 -8.16 -30.54
C SER A 657 -17.82 -7.27 -29.30
N THR A 658 -16.79 -6.43 -29.19
CA THR A 658 -16.62 -5.51 -28.06
C THR A 658 -17.49 -4.28 -28.22
N ILE A 659 -17.66 -3.80 -29.45
CA ILE A 659 -18.62 -2.72 -29.77
C ILE A 659 -20.04 -3.13 -29.37
N ASP A 660 -20.43 -4.36 -29.72
CA ASP A 660 -21.73 -4.92 -29.38
C ASP A 660 -21.90 -5.06 -27.86
N PHE A 661 -20.87 -5.55 -27.16
CA PHE A 661 -20.89 -5.71 -25.71
C PHE A 661 -21.06 -4.39 -24.95
N PHE A 662 -20.46 -3.29 -25.43
CA PHE A 662 -20.58 -1.96 -24.82
C PHE A 662 -21.72 -1.12 -25.36
N PHE A 663 -22.58 -1.65 -26.23
CA PHE A 663 -23.66 -0.87 -26.80
C PHE A 663 -24.58 -0.28 -25.72
N GLY A 664 -24.54 1.05 -25.56
CA GLY A 664 -25.34 1.76 -24.56
C GLY A 664 -24.80 1.69 -23.12
N PHE A 665 -23.57 1.20 -22.92
CA PHE A 665 -22.90 1.19 -21.62
C PHE A 665 -21.83 2.28 -21.52
N GLU A 666 -21.82 2.97 -20.40
CA GLU A 666 -20.73 3.81 -19.95
C GLU A 666 -20.43 3.41 -18.52
N TRP A 667 -19.18 3.09 -18.21
CA TRP A 667 -18.76 2.87 -16.83
C TRP A 667 -18.58 4.23 -16.17
N PRO A 668 -19.33 4.55 -15.09
CA PRO A 668 -19.16 5.77 -14.33
C PRO A 668 -18.01 5.66 -13.32
N GLN A 669 -17.31 6.77 -13.09
CA GLN A 669 -16.27 6.83 -12.07
C GLN A 669 -16.89 6.65 -10.67
N PHE A 670 -16.27 5.82 -9.84
CA PHE A 670 -16.67 5.61 -8.46
C PHE A 670 -16.29 6.83 -7.61
N THR A 671 -17.29 7.45 -6.98
CA THR A 671 -17.11 8.59 -6.07
C THR A 671 -18.08 8.48 -4.90
N VAL A 672 -17.85 9.20 -3.81
CA VAL A 672 -18.79 9.22 -2.67
C VAL A 672 -20.17 9.75 -3.07
N THR A 673 -20.23 10.67 -4.02
CA THR A 673 -21.48 11.27 -4.53
C THR A 673 -22.16 10.42 -5.60
N SER A 674 -21.44 9.48 -6.21
CA SER A 674 -21.94 8.55 -7.22
C SER A 674 -21.25 7.19 -7.05
N PRO A 675 -21.64 6.41 -6.01
CA PRO A 675 -20.99 5.14 -5.65
C PRO A 675 -21.49 4.01 -6.54
N ARG A 676 -21.25 4.13 -7.84
CA ARG A 676 -21.68 3.15 -8.85
C ARG A 676 -20.57 2.13 -9.07
N VAL A 677 -20.93 0.85 -8.93
CA VAL A 677 -20.05 -0.29 -9.17
C VAL A 677 -20.52 -0.99 -10.44
N ALA A 678 -19.60 -1.30 -11.36
CA ALA A 678 -19.93 -2.02 -12.57
C ALA A 678 -20.08 -3.51 -12.30
N SER A 679 -21.22 -4.08 -12.67
CA SER A 679 -21.42 -5.53 -12.72
C SER A 679 -20.98 -6.03 -14.09
N LEU A 680 -19.84 -6.73 -14.15
CA LEU A 680 -19.28 -7.24 -15.40
C LEU A 680 -19.88 -8.62 -15.71
N GLN A 681 -20.78 -8.67 -16.69
CA GLN A 681 -21.50 -9.87 -17.13
C GLN A 681 -21.90 -9.79 -18.62
N TYR A 682 -22.44 -10.87 -19.18
CA TYR A 682 -22.93 -10.94 -20.58
C TYR A 682 -24.46 -11.13 -20.62
N PRO A 683 -25.25 -10.50 -21.53
CA PRO A 683 -24.86 -9.85 -22.81
C PRO A 683 -24.25 -8.46 -22.73
N GLY A 684 -24.16 -7.87 -21.54
CA GLY A 684 -23.47 -6.62 -21.36
C GLY A 684 -23.38 -6.25 -19.88
N PRO A 685 -22.49 -5.32 -19.54
CA PRO A 685 -22.31 -4.89 -18.16
C PRO A 685 -23.56 -4.14 -17.67
N GLN A 686 -23.80 -4.16 -16.35
CA GLN A 686 -24.93 -3.47 -15.72
C GLN A 686 -24.43 -2.51 -14.65
N GLU A 687 -25.03 -1.30 -14.58
CA GLU A 687 -24.75 -0.33 -13.50
C GLU A 687 -25.45 -0.68 -12.16
N HIS A 688 -26.16 -1.81 -12.09
CA HIS A 688 -27.05 -2.13 -10.97
C HIS A 688 -26.36 -2.87 -9.84
N CYS A 689 -25.68 -2.12 -8.96
CA CYS A 689 -25.47 -2.47 -7.55
C CYS A 689 -25.30 -1.15 -6.77
N GLY A 690 -26.37 -0.65 -6.15
CA GLY A 690 -26.19 0.35 -5.11
C GLY A 690 -25.55 -0.35 -3.92
N VAL A 691 -24.26 -0.10 -3.65
CA VAL A 691 -23.64 -0.59 -2.41
C VAL A 691 -24.31 0.16 -1.27
N LEU A 692 -25.21 -0.53 -0.57
CA LEU A 692 -25.83 0.01 0.64
C LEU A 692 -24.71 0.22 1.67
N LEU A 693 -24.49 1.46 2.09
CA LEU A 693 -23.89 1.70 3.41
C LEU A 693 -24.80 1.06 4.46
N PRO A 694 -24.28 0.57 5.60
CA PRO A 694 -25.08 0.56 6.81
C PRO A 694 -25.56 1.99 7.04
N HIS A 695 -26.89 2.18 7.07
CA HIS A 695 -27.50 3.48 7.35
C HIS A 695 -26.83 4.12 8.57
N VAL A 696 -26.17 5.26 8.34
CA VAL A 696 -25.72 6.18 9.39
C VAL A 696 -26.98 6.71 10.07
N THR A 697 -27.45 5.99 11.09
CA THR A 697 -28.53 6.46 11.96
C THR A 697 -27.92 7.32 13.05
N ASN A 698 -28.36 8.57 13.11
CA ASN A 698 -28.06 9.49 14.19
C ASN A 698 -28.68 8.93 15.49
N PRO A 699 -27.93 8.63 16.57
CA PRO A 699 -28.47 8.06 17.80
C PRO A 699 -29.39 9.02 18.59
N SER A 700 -29.70 10.20 18.05
CA SER A 700 -30.44 11.27 18.74
C SER A 700 -31.89 11.49 18.27
N ALA A 701 -32.43 10.69 17.34
CA ALA A 701 -33.79 10.89 16.83
C ALA A 701 -34.77 9.84 17.38
N PRO A 702 -35.93 10.23 17.97
CA PRO A 702 -36.92 9.27 18.46
C PRO A 702 -37.55 8.50 17.29
N THR A 703 -37.58 7.17 17.43
CA THR A 703 -38.38 6.17 16.69
C THR A 703 -39.41 6.70 15.68
N ALA A 704 -39.19 6.40 14.38
CA ALA A 704 -40.25 6.34 13.39
C ALA A 704 -39.92 5.30 12.28
N SER A 705 -40.59 4.15 12.40
CA SER A 705 -41.11 3.26 11.35
C SER A 705 -40.31 3.06 10.05
N ALA A 706 -39.74 1.86 9.89
CA ALA A 706 -39.21 1.35 8.63
C ALA A 706 -40.34 1.08 7.61
N HIS A 707 -40.30 1.78 6.48
CA HIS A 707 -40.94 1.37 5.23
C HIS A 707 -39.92 1.51 4.10
N VAL A 708 -39.43 0.40 3.56
CA VAL A 708 -38.79 0.35 2.24
C VAL A 708 -39.69 -0.49 1.35
N LEU A 709 -40.30 0.18 0.37
CA LEU A 709 -41.19 -0.38 -0.64
C LEU A 709 -40.39 -0.83 -1.87
N GLY A 710 -40.75 -1.99 -2.42
CA GLY A 710 -40.23 -2.50 -3.67
C GLY A 710 -40.86 -1.86 -4.92
N ASN A 711 -40.19 -2.10 -6.06
CA ASN A 711 -40.54 -1.76 -7.45
C ASN A 711 -40.83 -0.27 -7.73
N TRP A 712 -40.19 0.31 -8.76
CA TRP A 712 -40.86 0.85 -9.96
C TRP A 712 -39.91 1.60 -10.91
N ARG A 713 -40.21 1.46 -12.21
CA ARG A 713 -39.75 2.24 -13.35
C ARG A 713 -40.26 3.69 -13.27
N GLY A 714 -39.47 4.66 -13.76
CA GLY A 714 -40.00 5.88 -14.39
C GLY A 714 -39.41 7.23 -13.93
N SER A 715 -38.95 8.00 -14.93
CA SER A 715 -39.00 9.48 -15.05
C SER A 715 -38.30 10.39 -14.02
N ILE A 716 -37.20 10.98 -14.50
CA ILE A 716 -36.76 12.40 -14.46
C ILE A 716 -37.56 13.41 -13.59
N ASP A 717 -36.79 14.17 -12.80
CA ASP A 717 -36.78 15.63 -12.54
C ASP A 717 -36.94 16.19 -11.10
N HIS A 718 -36.03 17.16 -10.84
CA HIS A 718 -36.05 18.28 -9.88
C HIS A 718 -35.62 18.10 -8.41
N GLY A 719 -34.36 18.48 -8.15
CA GLY A 719 -33.99 19.66 -7.35
C GLY A 719 -34.00 19.56 -5.83
N TRP A 720 -32.82 19.36 -5.21
CA TRP A 720 -32.62 19.64 -3.78
C TRP A 720 -31.23 20.24 -3.49
N SER A 721 -31.28 21.29 -2.67
CA SER A 721 -30.21 22.15 -2.18
C SER A 721 -29.25 21.44 -1.23
N ALA A 722 -27.96 21.74 -1.40
CA ALA A 722 -26.83 21.20 -0.66
C ALA A 722 -26.81 21.56 0.84
N ILE A 723 -26.68 20.53 1.69
CA ILE A 723 -26.09 20.62 3.03
C ILE A 723 -25.12 19.44 3.13
N PHE A 724 -23.82 19.72 2.99
CA PHE A 724 -22.77 18.71 2.99
C PHE A 724 -22.33 18.36 4.43
N PRO A 725 -22.22 17.06 4.80
CA PRO A 725 -21.42 16.66 5.95
C PRO A 725 -19.92 16.79 5.63
N THR A 726 -19.13 17.29 6.59
CA THR A 726 -17.66 17.30 6.50
C THR A 726 -17.08 15.90 6.74
N PRO A 727 -15.87 15.56 6.25
CA PRO A 727 -15.24 14.24 6.43
C PRO A 727 -15.21 13.73 7.88
N SER A 728 -15.15 14.64 8.85
CA SER A 728 -15.19 14.33 10.29
C SER A 728 -16.50 13.71 10.76
N SER A 729 -17.63 14.00 10.10
CA SER A 729 -18.95 13.50 10.47
C SER A 729 -19.27 12.10 9.92
N LEU A 730 -18.61 11.69 8.83
CA LEU A 730 -18.67 10.33 8.28
C LEU A 730 -17.89 9.34 9.15
N LEU A 731 -16.78 9.77 9.77
CA LEU A 731 -15.92 8.92 10.59
C LEU A 731 -16.47 8.64 12.00
N SER A 732 -17.44 9.43 12.48
CA SER A 732 -17.99 9.29 13.86
C SER A 732 -19.18 8.33 14.00
N THR A 733 -19.71 7.78 12.90
CA THR A 733 -21.02 7.11 12.86
C THR A 733 -20.98 5.61 12.55
N PHE A 734 -19.81 5.00 12.47
CA PHE A 734 -19.68 3.54 12.32
C PHE A 734 -19.69 2.87 13.70
N SER A 735 -20.67 2.01 13.98
CA SER A 735 -20.65 1.16 15.19
C SER A 735 -19.64 0.03 15.01
N THR A 736 -18.53 0.08 15.73
CA THR A 736 -17.41 -0.87 15.63
C THR A 736 -17.61 -2.07 16.57
N HIS A 737 -17.45 -3.29 16.06
CA HIS A 737 -17.59 -4.54 16.83
C HIS A 737 -16.27 -5.34 16.98
N SER A 738 -15.12 -4.79 16.56
CA SER A 738 -13.79 -5.39 16.82
C SER A 738 -12.75 -4.35 17.29
N ILE A 739 -11.74 -4.80 18.06
CA ILE A 739 -10.63 -3.98 18.58
C ILE A 739 -9.76 -3.44 17.44
N GLN A 740 -9.60 -4.21 16.36
CA GLN A 740 -8.76 -3.87 15.20
C GLN A 740 -9.43 -2.76 14.35
N ASP A 741 -10.76 -2.83 14.16
CA ASP A 741 -11.51 -1.77 13.48
C ASP A 741 -11.44 -0.45 14.26
N MET A 742 -11.61 -0.48 15.59
CA MET A 742 -11.44 0.70 16.44
C MET A 742 -10.07 1.35 16.30
N GLU A 743 -9.01 0.55 16.15
CA GLU A 743 -7.66 1.08 15.99
C GLU A 743 -7.46 1.77 14.64
N ILE A 744 -7.97 1.18 13.54
CA ILE A 744 -7.92 1.76 12.19
C ILE A 744 -8.70 3.08 12.14
N PHE A 745 -9.92 3.12 12.67
CA PHE A 745 -10.73 4.35 12.71
C PHE A 745 -10.06 5.44 13.56
N THR A 746 -9.51 5.09 14.71
CA THR A 746 -8.83 6.06 15.57
C THR A 746 -7.55 6.58 14.91
N ARG A 747 -6.80 5.74 14.18
CA ARG A 747 -5.64 6.13 13.39
C ARG A 747 -6.01 7.07 12.24
N ALA A 748 -7.10 6.79 11.51
CA ALA A 748 -7.61 7.66 10.45
C ALA A 748 -8.07 9.02 10.99
N GLN A 749 -8.80 9.04 12.11
CA GLN A 749 -9.20 10.27 12.78
C GLN A 749 -7.98 11.09 13.24
N THR A 750 -6.98 10.43 13.81
CA THR A 750 -5.75 11.08 14.28
C THR A 750 -4.94 11.65 13.12
N SER A 751 -4.87 10.91 12.01
CA SER A 751 -4.26 11.33 10.75
C SER A 751 -4.94 12.58 10.15
N PHE A 752 -6.27 12.61 10.13
CA PHE A 752 -7.04 13.78 9.70
C PHE A 752 -6.80 15.00 10.60
N LEU A 753 -6.82 14.81 11.93
CA LEU A 753 -6.55 15.89 12.89
C LEU A 753 -5.12 16.42 12.76
N SER A 754 -4.16 15.52 12.52
CA SER A 754 -2.76 15.86 12.27
C SER A 754 -2.61 16.77 11.06
N TRP A 755 -3.31 16.45 9.95
CA TRP A 755 -3.35 17.28 8.75
C TRP A 755 -4.05 18.62 9.00
N LYS A 756 -5.27 18.59 9.54
CA LYS A 756 -6.12 19.79 9.74
C LYS A 756 -5.42 20.88 10.56
N HIS A 757 -4.65 20.47 11.56
CA HIS A 757 -3.98 21.40 12.48
C HIS A 757 -2.48 21.56 12.20
N GLY A 758 -1.95 20.99 11.11
CA GLY A 758 -0.54 21.12 10.74
C GLY A 758 0.42 20.59 11.82
N THR A 759 0.03 19.57 12.57
CA THR A 759 0.81 19.05 13.70
C THR A 759 0.87 17.53 13.72
N PRO A 760 2.07 16.92 13.82
CA PRO A 760 2.18 15.47 13.79
C PRO A 760 1.59 14.85 15.06
N LEU A 761 0.72 13.85 14.91
CA LEU A 761 0.10 13.11 16.01
C LEU A 761 0.43 11.62 15.91
N PRO A 762 0.59 10.90 17.04
CA PRO A 762 0.93 9.48 17.04
C PRO A 762 -0.21 8.60 16.53
N SER A 763 0.10 7.62 15.69
CA SER A 763 -0.86 6.63 15.19
C SER A 763 -1.16 5.59 16.29
N GLY A 764 -2.30 5.74 16.99
CA GLY A 764 -2.75 4.75 17.99
C GLY A 764 -4.01 5.15 18.78
N ALA A 765 -4.74 4.16 19.30
CA ALA A 765 -6.06 4.31 19.93
C ALA A 765 -6.09 5.04 21.30
N TYR A 766 -4.96 5.54 21.80
CA TYR A 766 -4.83 5.89 23.23
C TYR A 766 -4.97 7.38 23.56
N ALA A 767 -5.25 8.24 22.58
CA ALA A 767 -5.28 9.68 22.79
C ALA A 767 -6.18 10.38 21.76
N SER A 768 -7.48 10.49 22.01
CA SER A 768 -8.37 11.33 21.20
C SER A 768 -8.03 12.82 21.42
N PRO A 769 -7.33 13.50 20.49
CA PRO A 769 -6.91 14.88 20.70
C PRO A 769 -8.10 15.81 20.56
N LYS A 770 -8.25 16.76 21.50
CA LYS A 770 -9.25 17.83 21.44
C LYS A 770 -8.57 19.17 21.29
N PHE A 771 -8.53 19.67 20.05
CA PHE A 771 -7.97 20.98 19.75
C PHE A 771 -8.80 22.11 20.34
N GLN A 772 -8.10 23.12 20.86
CA GLN A 772 -8.66 24.36 21.40
C GLN A 772 -7.86 25.56 20.87
N SER A 773 -8.30 26.78 21.18
CA SER A 773 -7.63 28.01 20.76
C SER A 773 -6.71 28.55 21.85
N TRP A 774 -5.65 29.24 21.43
CA TRP A 774 -4.97 30.20 22.30
C TRP A 774 -5.83 31.45 22.46
N HIS A 775 -5.68 32.14 23.59
CA HIS A 775 -6.44 33.33 23.91
C HIS A 775 -5.53 34.50 24.26
N THR A 776 -5.93 35.70 23.82
CA THR A 776 -5.33 36.98 24.22
C THR A 776 -6.40 37.87 24.82
N PHE A 777 -6.05 38.67 25.82
CA PHE A 777 -6.97 39.64 26.39
C PHE A 777 -7.05 40.90 25.52
N ASP A 778 -8.27 41.27 25.16
CA ASP A 778 -8.66 42.54 24.56
C ASP A 778 -9.40 43.41 25.59
N PRO A 779 -9.05 44.69 25.78
CA PRO A 779 -9.68 45.55 26.78
C PRO A 779 -11.19 45.76 26.62
N VAL A 780 -11.73 45.56 25.41
CA VAL A 780 -13.16 45.77 25.08
C VAL A 780 -13.91 44.44 25.07
N GLN A 781 -13.33 43.40 24.46
CA GLN A 781 -13.99 42.12 24.22
C GLN A 781 -13.68 41.06 25.28
N GLY A 782 -12.71 41.31 26.17
CA GLY A 782 -12.22 40.33 27.13
C GLY A 782 -11.26 39.33 26.49
N TRP A 783 -11.23 38.09 26.98
CA TRP A 783 -10.39 37.05 26.40
C TRP A 783 -10.97 36.57 25.06
N ILE A 784 -10.22 36.76 23.98
CA ILE A 784 -10.60 36.37 22.62
C ILE A 784 -9.63 35.33 22.07
N ALA A 785 -10.14 34.43 21.23
CA ALA A 785 -9.32 33.45 20.53
C ALA A 785 -8.35 34.16 19.56
N THR A 786 -7.09 33.77 19.56
CA THR A 786 -6.13 34.22 18.54
C THR A 786 -6.44 33.50 17.22
N GLY A 787 -6.49 34.24 16.09
CA GLY A 787 -6.69 33.63 14.77
C GLY A 787 -5.64 32.56 14.50
N SER A 788 -6.08 31.37 14.06
CA SER A 788 -5.26 30.16 13.90
C SER A 788 -4.26 30.20 12.74
N ASP A 789 -4.15 31.32 12.04
CA ASP A 789 -3.30 31.44 10.84
C ASP A 789 -2.10 32.32 11.14
N ILE A 790 -1.07 31.73 11.75
CA ILE A 790 0.29 32.29 11.69
C ILE A 790 0.97 31.63 10.49
N ASP A 791 1.26 32.45 9.48
CA ASP A 791 1.94 32.07 8.26
C ASP A 791 3.33 31.49 8.57
N THR A 792 3.44 30.17 8.56
CA THR A 792 4.70 29.44 8.73
C THR A 792 5.74 29.74 7.63
N ASN A 793 5.38 30.51 6.60
CA ASN A 793 6.27 30.93 5.52
C ASN A 793 6.92 32.31 5.73
N THR A 794 6.62 33.04 6.81
CA THR A 794 7.24 34.35 7.04
C THR A 794 8.67 34.17 7.61
N PRO A 795 9.73 34.65 6.95
CA PRO A 795 11.10 34.57 7.48
C PRO A 795 11.21 35.35 8.80
N ALA A 796 11.82 34.74 9.81
CA ALA A 796 12.15 35.44 11.06
C ALA A 796 13.22 36.51 10.79
N ASP A 797 12.99 37.74 11.26
CA ASP A 797 13.95 38.85 11.17
C ASP A 797 15.18 38.55 12.04
N PRO A 798 16.41 38.46 11.51
CA PRO A 798 17.61 38.15 12.30
C PRO A 798 18.09 39.33 13.18
N ALA A 799 17.38 40.46 13.19
CA ALA A 799 17.84 41.69 13.81
C ALA A 799 17.51 41.76 15.32
N GLY A 800 18.27 41.01 16.15
CA GLY A 800 18.23 41.20 17.61
C GLY A 800 19.25 40.34 18.36
N GLY A 801 20.41 40.92 18.70
CA GLY A 801 21.56 40.23 19.31
C GLY A 801 21.42 39.75 20.77
N ALA A 802 20.32 39.09 21.13
CA ALA A 802 20.20 38.29 22.35
C ALA A 802 20.11 36.80 21.95
N ASP A 803 20.61 35.88 22.77
CA ASP A 803 20.56 34.43 22.53
C ASP A 803 19.11 33.97 22.27
N THR A 804 18.72 33.89 20.99
CA THR A 804 17.35 33.60 20.56
C THR A 804 17.02 32.11 20.62
N SER A 805 17.98 31.24 20.95
CA SER A 805 17.79 29.79 21.00
C SER A 805 17.29 29.27 22.35
N ARG A 806 17.52 30.02 23.44
CA ARG A 806 17.17 29.61 24.81
C ARG A 806 15.77 30.02 25.23
N LEU A 807 15.10 29.13 25.96
CA LEU A 807 13.79 29.29 26.57
C LEU A 807 13.87 29.00 28.06
N VAL A 808 12.90 29.55 28.81
CA VAL A 808 12.82 29.41 30.27
C VAL A 808 11.39 28.99 30.61
N LEU A 809 11.26 27.79 31.15
CA LEU A 809 10.00 27.20 31.62
C LEU A 809 9.92 27.32 33.14
N LEU A 810 8.75 27.71 33.64
CA LEU A 810 8.36 27.53 35.04
C LEU A 810 7.22 26.52 35.10
N THR A 811 7.30 25.53 35.99
CA THR A 811 6.19 24.62 36.31
C THR A 811 5.85 24.73 37.80
N TRP A 812 4.56 24.84 38.13
CA TRP A 812 4.10 25.04 39.51
C TRP A 812 2.69 24.46 39.75
N ASN A 813 2.57 23.64 40.78
CA ASN A 813 1.29 23.20 41.34
C ASN A 813 0.68 24.26 42.31
N ILE A 814 -0.56 24.71 42.07
CA ILE A 814 -1.21 25.81 42.81
C ILE A 814 -1.94 25.30 44.09
N ASP A 815 -2.10 23.99 44.25
CA ASP A 815 -2.96 23.34 45.26
C ASP A 815 -4.39 23.89 45.22
N ALA A 816 -5.24 23.10 44.56
CA ALA A 816 -6.63 23.44 44.28
C ALA A 816 -7.51 23.54 45.53
N THR A 817 -7.06 23.00 46.67
CA THR A 817 -7.93 22.72 47.83
C THR A 817 -7.68 23.66 49.01
N SER A 818 -6.53 24.34 49.05
CA SER A 818 -6.20 25.26 50.13
C SER A 818 -7.03 26.55 50.13
N PRO A 819 -7.33 27.10 51.33
CA PRO A 819 -8.08 28.34 51.49
C PRO A 819 -7.32 29.56 50.93
N GLN A 820 -8.02 30.69 50.78
CA GLN A 820 -7.46 31.96 50.28
C GLN A 820 -6.89 31.91 48.84
N THR A 821 -7.49 31.10 47.96
CA THR A 821 -7.05 30.88 46.58
C THR A 821 -6.69 32.16 45.81
N GLU A 822 -7.52 33.21 45.89
CA GLU A 822 -7.29 34.47 45.15
C GLU A 822 -6.00 35.18 45.59
N LYS A 823 -5.74 35.25 46.90
CA LYS A 823 -4.51 35.86 47.43
C LYS A 823 -3.29 35.03 47.07
N ARG A 824 -3.38 33.70 47.23
CA ARG A 824 -2.33 32.73 46.89
C ARG A 824 -1.88 32.90 45.44
N VAL A 825 -2.83 32.87 44.50
CA VAL A 825 -2.59 33.07 43.08
C VAL A 825 -1.97 34.44 42.78
N THR A 826 -2.45 35.51 43.42
CA THR A 826 -1.92 36.87 43.20
C THR A 826 -0.45 36.99 43.62
N GLU A 827 -0.09 36.38 44.74
CA GLU A 827 1.29 36.35 45.23
C GLU A 827 2.17 35.46 44.33
N ILE A 828 1.67 34.29 43.88
CA ILE A 828 2.38 33.43 42.91
C ILE A 828 2.69 34.22 41.62
N ILE A 829 1.69 34.91 41.04
CA ILE A 829 1.86 35.73 39.84
C ILE A 829 2.91 36.83 40.08
N THR A 830 2.90 37.45 41.26
CA THR A 830 3.88 38.48 41.64
C THR A 830 5.31 37.94 41.66
N CYS A 831 5.51 36.72 42.18
CA CYS A 831 6.81 36.06 42.12
C CYS A 831 7.23 35.73 40.70
N ILE A 832 6.36 35.08 39.92
CA ILE A 832 6.68 34.63 38.56
C ILE A 832 7.15 35.82 37.70
N ILE A 833 6.47 36.96 37.81
CA ILE A 833 6.81 38.18 37.06
C ILE A 833 8.12 38.81 37.54
N GLY A 834 8.45 38.66 38.83
CA GLY A 834 9.68 39.17 39.43
C GLY A 834 10.93 38.29 39.23
N LEU A 835 10.82 37.13 38.57
CA LEU A 835 11.94 36.22 38.36
C LEU A 835 12.95 36.74 37.33
N ASP A 836 14.23 36.52 37.64
CA ASP A 836 15.39 36.72 36.75
C ASP A 836 16.17 35.38 36.60
N PRO A 837 16.45 34.90 35.37
CA PRO A 837 15.97 35.40 34.08
C PRO A 837 14.44 35.33 33.94
N ARG A 838 13.89 36.18 33.07
CA ARG A 838 12.44 36.22 32.81
C ARG A 838 11.92 34.90 32.26
N VAL A 839 10.78 34.45 32.78
CA VAL A 839 10.09 33.23 32.34
C VAL A 839 9.40 33.45 31.00
N HIS A 840 9.51 32.47 30.09
CA HIS A 840 8.88 32.48 28.78
C HIS A 840 7.62 31.63 28.71
N ILE A 841 7.61 30.49 29.42
CA ILE A 841 6.54 29.49 29.42
C ILE A 841 6.18 29.20 30.88
N ILE A 842 4.89 29.23 31.21
CA ILE A 842 4.39 28.83 32.53
C ILE A 842 3.46 27.64 32.37
N PHE A 843 3.75 26.57 33.10
CA PHE A 843 2.88 25.43 33.31
C PHE A 843 2.31 25.48 34.73
N LEU A 844 1.00 25.56 34.83
CA LEU A 844 0.28 25.50 36.09
C LEU A 844 -0.48 24.18 36.18
N GLN A 845 -0.38 23.52 37.32
CA GLN A 845 -1.16 22.34 37.67
C GLN A 845 -2.11 22.65 38.84
N GLU A 846 -3.16 21.84 38.97
CA GLU A 846 -4.22 22.01 39.97
C GLU A 846 -4.87 23.40 39.99
N VAL A 847 -5.07 23.97 38.80
CA VAL A 847 -5.79 25.24 38.68
C VAL A 847 -7.26 24.96 38.96
N SER A 848 -7.74 25.35 40.14
CA SER A 848 -9.16 25.30 40.48
C SER A 848 -9.95 26.41 39.75
N LYS A 849 -11.28 26.30 39.69
CA LYS A 849 -12.12 27.34 39.05
C LYS A 849 -11.91 28.75 39.66
N PRO A 850 -11.82 28.92 41.00
CA PRO A 850 -11.49 30.22 41.58
C PRO A 850 -10.07 30.70 41.21
N ALA A 851 -9.10 29.78 41.16
CA ALA A 851 -7.73 30.12 40.74
C ALA A 851 -7.70 30.61 39.29
N LEU A 852 -8.37 29.91 38.38
CA LEU A 852 -8.51 30.32 36.98
C LEU A 852 -9.10 31.73 36.86
N GLN A 853 -10.20 32.00 37.57
CA GLN A 853 -10.84 33.32 37.55
C GLN A 853 -9.89 34.41 38.04
N GLN A 854 -9.08 34.15 39.06
CA GLN A 854 -8.10 35.12 39.55
C GLN A 854 -6.95 35.32 38.54
N ILE A 855 -6.40 34.26 37.96
CA ILE A 855 -5.36 34.34 36.92
C ILE A 855 -5.83 35.17 35.74
N LEU A 856 -7.04 34.90 35.23
CA LEU A 856 -7.61 35.60 34.08
C LEU A 856 -8.05 37.04 34.39
N LYS A 857 -8.16 37.42 35.68
CA LYS A 857 -8.46 38.78 36.14
C LYS A 857 -7.22 39.65 36.34
N ASP A 858 -6.08 39.06 36.64
CA ASP A 858 -4.84 39.79 36.91
C ASP A 858 -4.38 40.59 35.69
N GLU A 859 -4.22 41.90 35.86
CA GLU A 859 -3.85 42.83 34.79
C GLU A 859 -2.51 42.46 34.15
N ARG A 860 -1.56 41.97 34.96
CA ARG A 860 -0.23 41.62 34.48
C ARG A 860 -0.27 40.36 33.61
N ILE A 861 -1.19 39.44 33.88
CA ILE A 861 -1.44 38.28 33.01
C ILE A 861 -2.07 38.72 31.70
N ARG A 862 -3.11 39.55 31.76
CA ARG A 862 -3.82 40.08 30.58
C ARG A 862 -2.88 40.83 29.63
N GLU A 863 -1.98 41.63 30.18
CA GLU A 863 -1.04 42.44 29.41
C GLU A 863 0.10 41.61 28.80
N LEU A 864 0.66 40.66 29.55
CA LEU A 864 1.95 40.03 29.21
C LEU A 864 1.84 38.61 28.67
N TRP A 865 0.70 37.93 28.79
CA TRP A 865 0.60 36.50 28.52
C TRP A 865 -0.54 36.13 27.56
N LEU A 866 -0.26 35.15 26.71
CA LEU A 866 -1.25 34.35 25.99
C LEU A 866 -1.69 33.21 26.90
N SER A 867 -2.96 32.85 26.85
CA SER A 867 -3.57 31.85 27.72
C SER A 867 -4.13 30.67 26.95
N SER A 868 -3.92 29.45 27.46
CA SER A 868 -4.61 28.26 26.95
C SER A 868 -6.10 28.29 27.26
N GLU A 869 -6.51 28.95 28.35
CA GLU A 869 -7.89 28.98 28.85
C GLU A 869 -8.47 30.41 28.82
N CYS A 870 -9.73 30.55 28.42
CA CYS A 870 -10.53 31.76 28.66
C CYS A 870 -11.63 31.54 29.72
N ASP A 871 -11.96 30.27 29.98
CA ASP A 871 -12.94 29.77 30.94
C ASP A 871 -12.63 28.29 31.26
N ASP A 872 -13.51 27.60 31.99
CA ASP A 872 -13.37 26.20 32.38
C ASP A 872 -14.13 25.21 31.46
N THR A 873 -14.64 25.65 30.31
CA THR A 873 -15.47 24.82 29.42
C THR A 873 -14.71 23.61 28.86
N SER A 874 -13.39 23.73 28.69
CA SER A 874 -12.53 22.66 28.15
C SER A 874 -12.29 21.52 29.15
N TRP A 875 -12.66 21.67 30.44
CA TRP A 875 -12.25 20.77 31.53
C TRP A 875 -13.15 19.54 31.72
N GLY A 876 -14.27 19.43 31.00
CA GLY A 876 -15.09 18.21 30.97
C GLY A 876 -15.61 17.72 32.32
N GLY A 877 -15.87 18.63 33.27
CA GLY A 877 -16.41 18.33 34.60
C GLY A 877 -15.39 18.28 35.75
N GLN A 878 -14.10 18.44 35.46
CA GLN A 878 -13.05 18.44 36.48
C GLN A 878 -13.15 19.64 37.43
N SER A 879 -12.80 19.42 38.70
CA SER A 879 -12.75 20.49 39.72
C SER A 879 -11.52 21.39 39.58
N PHE A 880 -10.47 20.87 38.94
CA PHE A 880 -9.23 21.57 38.61
C PHE A 880 -8.58 20.94 37.37
N ALA A 881 -7.78 21.72 36.64
CA ALA A 881 -7.08 21.26 35.45
C ALA A 881 -5.66 21.86 35.35
N VAL A 882 -4.94 21.47 34.30
CA VAL A 882 -3.67 22.12 33.92
C VAL A 882 -3.93 23.32 33.01
N MET A 883 -3.08 24.34 33.10
CA MET A 883 -3.15 25.57 32.30
C MET A 883 -1.76 25.96 31.82
N THR A 884 -1.65 26.46 30.58
CA THR A 884 -0.38 26.93 30.01
C THR A 884 -0.48 28.41 29.65
N LEU A 885 0.55 29.19 30.02
CA LEU A 885 0.72 30.58 29.61
C LEU A 885 2.00 30.75 28.80
N LEU A 886 1.93 31.54 27.72
CA LEU A 886 3.07 31.89 26.89
C LEU A 886 3.31 33.41 26.89
N SER A 887 4.56 33.83 27.07
CA SER A 887 4.91 35.26 27.12
C SER A 887 4.68 35.93 25.76
N LYS A 888 3.82 36.96 25.73
CA LYS A 888 3.58 37.77 24.52
C LYS A 888 4.88 38.40 24.01
N ALA A 889 5.77 38.83 24.91
CA ALA A 889 7.05 39.44 24.53
C ALA A 889 7.93 38.48 23.71
N ARG A 890 7.85 37.18 23.98
CA ARG A 890 8.66 36.16 23.29
C ARG A 890 7.98 35.63 22.03
N PHE A 891 6.68 35.31 22.13
CA PHE A 891 5.95 34.57 21.11
C PHE A 891 5.17 35.47 20.12
N THR A 892 5.59 36.74 19.96
CA THR A 892 5.07 37.67 18.93
C THR A 892 6.16 38.20 17.99
N THR A 893 7.43 38.19 18.40
CA THR A 893 8.55 38.83 17.67
C THR A 893 9.70 37.89 17.32
N ASN A 894 9.94 36.84 18.12
CA ASN A 894 11.11 35.96 17.99
C ASN A 894 10.78 34.47 17.84
N ALA A 895 9.55 34.07 18.20
CA ALA A 895 9.05 32.70 18.13
C ALA A 895 7.54 32.74 17.80
N ALA A 896 7.02 31.71 17.14
CA ALA A 896 5.61 31.61 16.81
C ALA A 896 4.90 30.54 17.67
N ILE A 897 3.62 30.75 17.93
CA ILE A 897 2.75 29.76 18.58
C ILE A 897 2.18 28.79 17.54
N GLY A 898 2.13 27.51 17.89
CA GLY A 898 1.44 26.48 17.14
C GLY A 898 0.09 26.11 17.76
N PRO A 899 -0.56 25.04 17.25
CA PRO A 899 -1.84 24.57 17.79
C PRO A 899 -1.70 24.13 19.26
N ILE A 900 -2.84 24.16 19.97
CA ILE A 900 -2.97 23.69 21.35
C ILE A 900 -4.14 22.70 21.45
N TRP A 901 -3.96 21.60 22.19
CA TRP A 901 -4.96 20.56 22.33
C TRP A 901 -4.82 19.80 23.65
N ARG A 902 -5.94 19.21 24.10
CA ARG A 902 -5.96 18.31 25.25
C ARG A 902 -5.97 16.85 24.81
N VAL A 903 -5.29 16.00 25.57
CA VAL A 903 -5.28 14.55 25.42
C VAL A 903 -5.73 13.93 26.73
N LYS A 904 -6.86 13.21 26.71
CA LYS A 904 -7.33 12.48 27.90
C LYS A 904 -6.47 11.26 28.16
N PHE A 905 -6.15 11.00 29.43
CA PHE A 905 -5.45 9.79 29.83
C PHE A 905 -6.40 8.71 30.35
N PRO A 906 -6.02 7.41 30.23
CA PRO A 906 -6.43 6.40 31.20
C PRO A 906 -5.99 6.86 32.59
N SER A 907 -6.94 7.04 33.51
CA SER A 907 -6.67 7.70 34.79
C SER A 907 -7.76 7.39 35.81
N HIS A 908 -7.37 7.19 37.07
CA HIS A 908 -8.29 7.10 38.21
C HIS A 908 -8.94 8.44 38.57
N PHE A 909 -8.33 9.56 38.16
CA PHE A 909 -8.78 10.93 38.46
C PHE A 909 -9.18 11.70 37.21
N ALA A 910 -9.35 11.00 36.08
CA ALA A 910 -9.65 11.56 34.78
C ALA A 910 -8.70 12.73 34.39
N ARG A 911 -7.41 12.50 34.61
CA ARG A 911 -6.30 13.38 34.22
C ARG A 911 -6.17 13.52 32.71
N ASP A 912 -5.57 14.63 32.28
CA ASP A 912 -5.26 14.93 30.89
C ASP A 912 -3.86 15.53 30.74
N ALA A 913 -3.42 15.64 29.48
CA ALA A 913 -2.27 16.44 29.08
C ALA A 913 -2.73 17.61 28.23
N LEU A 914 -2.20 18.79 28.51
CA LEU A 914 -2.35 19.96 27.65
C LEU A 914 -1.08 20.12 26.81
N CYS A 915 -1.22 19.87 25.52
CA CYS A 915 -0.14 19.84 24.55
C CYS A 915 -0.20 21.10 23.68
N CYS A 916 0.95 21.70 23.41
CA CYS A 916 1.05 22.72 22.38
C CYS A 916 2.38 22.64 21.65
N ASP A 917 2.39 23.13 20.41
CA ASP A 917 3.63 23.34 19.67
C ASP A 917 4.05 24.81 19.75
N ILE A 918 5.35 25.05 19.77
CA ILE A 918 5.96 26.36 19.53
C ILE A 918 7.02 26.21 18.43
N PHE A 919 7.34 27.33 17.77
CA PHE A 919 8.32 27.37 16.69
C PHE A 919 9.41 28.37 17.02
N VAL A 920 10.66 27.91 17.09
CA VAL A 920 11.83 28.73 17.37
C VAL A 920 12.75 28.79 16.15
N PRO A 921 13.47 29.90 15.91
CA PRO A 921 14.44 29.99 14.81
C PRO A 921 15.52 28.90 14.92
N SER A 922 15.81 28.24 13.81
CA SER A 922 16.89 27.25 13.71
C SER A 922 18.19 27.93 13.28
N PRO A 923 19.33 27.69 13.94
CA PRO A 923 20.63 28.11 13.42
C PRO A 923 21.01 27.41 12.10
N LYS A 924 20.42 26.23 11.81
CA LYS A 924 20.83 25.34 10.70
C LYS A 924 19.86 25.34 9.51
N ASP A 925 18.61 25.71 9.72
CA ASP A 925 17.55 25.62 8.71
C ASP A 925 16.86 26.97 8.51
N SER A 926 16.50 27.26 7.26
CA SER A 926 15.68 28.41 6.88
C SER A 926 14.28 28.40 7.49
N ARG A 927 13.81 27.23 7.95
CA ARG A 927 12.50 27.05 8.59
C ARG A 927 12.65 26.99 10.11
N PRO A 928 11.70 27.55 10.87
CA PRO A 928 11.74 27.46 12.33
C PRO A 928 11.53 26.02 12.79
N THR A 929 12.26 25.62 13.83
CA THR A 929 12.16 24.28 14.41
C THR A 929 10.98 24.19 15.37
N ARG A 930 10.18 23.13 15.23
CA ARG A 930 9.07 22.81 16.14
C ARG A 930 9.63 22.30 17.47
N ILE A 931 9.05 22.77 18.58
CA ILE A 931 9.25 22.21 19.91
C ILE A 931 7.87 21.90 20.49
N ARG A 932 7.64 20.64 20.87
CA ARG A 932 6.40 20.24 21.54
C ARG A 932 6.51 20.39 23.05
N LEU A 933 5.51 21.03 23.64
CA LEU A 933 5.40 21.30 25.07
C LEU A 933 4.20 20.55 25.64
N VAL A 934 4.40 19.77 26.70
CA VAL A 934 3.35 18.95 27.31
C VAL A 934 3.23 19.24 28.81
N ASN A 935 2.13 19.90 29.21
CA ASN A 935 1.79 20.19 30.60
C ASN A 935 0.83 19.13 31.15
N VAL A 936 1.10 18.63 32.35
CA VAL A 936 0.50 17.40 32.85
C VAL A 936 0.40 17.37 34.37
N HIS A 937 -0.63 16.69 34.86
CA HIS A 937 -0.77 16.27 36.24
C HIS A 937 -1.19 14.80 36.22
N LEU A 938 -0.27 13.87 36.54
CA LEU A 938 -0.58 12.44 36.49
C LEU A 938 -1.41 11.97 37.70
N ASP A 939 -1.73 10.68 37.73
CA ASP A 939 -2.42 10.08 38.87
C ASP A 939 -1.56 10.20 40.14
N SER A 940 -2.04 10.96 41.12
CA SER A 940 -1.22 11.45 42.23
C SER A 940 -1.21 10.56 43.48
N LEU A 941 -1.98 9.45 43.49
CA LEU A 941 -2.04 8.51 44.61
C LEU A 941 -1.48 7.12 44.23
N PRO A 942 -0.88 6.37 45.18
CA PRO A 942 -0.32 5.04 44.95
C PRO A 942 -1.40 3.95 44.81
N ILE A 943 -2.26 4.06 43.79
CA ILE A 943 -3.36 3.12 43.50
C ILE A 943 -2.86 2.04 42.54
N LYS A 944 -3.17 0.77 42.82
CA LYS A 944 -2.87 -0.37 41.94
C LYS A 944 -4.14 -0.88 41.23
N PRO A 945 -4.08 -1.20 39.92
CA PRO A 945 -2.93 -1.02 39.03
C PRO A 945 -2.66 0.47 38.69
N SER A 946 -1.39 0.82 38.53
CA SER A 946 -0.98 2.19 38.15
C SER A 946 -1.27 2.45 36.67
N HIS A 947 -1.81 3.62 36.36
CA HIS A 947 -1.94 4.09 34.99
C HIS A 947 -0.74 4.93 34.52
N ARG A 948 0.17 5.32 35.43
CA ARG A 948 1.28 6.24 35.14
C ARG A 948 2.23 5.74 34.05
N PRO A 949 2.60 4.45 33.98
CA PRO A 949 3.42 3.96 32.86
C PRO A 949 2.76 4.19 31.49
N LYS A 950 1.43 4.00 31.40
CA LYS A 950 0.70 4.25 30.16
C LYS A 950 0.56 5.75 29.88
N GLN A 951 0.32 6.57 30.90
CA GLN A 951 0.27 8.04 30.79
C GLN A 951 1.57 8.60 30.20
N VAL A 952 2.73 8.17 30.72
CA VAL A 952 4.04 8.64 30.24
C VAL A 952 4.40 8.07 28.86
N SER A 953 3.99 6.83 28.56
CA SER A 953 4.11 6.27 27.21
C SER A 953 3.34 7.11 26.17
N ILE A 954 2.13 7.58 26.50
CA ILE A 954 1.34 8.49 25.63
C ILE A 954 2.05 9.84 25.44
N VAL A 955 2.56 10.43 26.52
CA VAL A 955 3.32 11.68 26.41
C VAL A 955 4.55 11.51 25.52
N THR A 956 5.27 10.41 25.71
CA THR A 956 6.50 10.15 24.97
C THR A 956 6.22 9.93 23.48
N SER A 957 5.12 9.26 23.12
CA SER A 957 4.73 9.12 21.71
C SER A 957 4.39 10.48 21.07
N LEU A 958 3.72 11.37 21.80
CA LEU A 958 3.47 12.74 21.36
C LEU A 958 4.77 13.52 21.12
N LEU A 959 5.77 13.39 22.00
CA LEU A 959 7.07 14.05 21.82
C LEU A 959 7.86 13.48 20.64
N ARG A 960 7.88 12.14 20.46
CA ARG A 960 8.62 11.46 19.39
C ARG A 960 8.14 11.86 18.00
N VAL A 961 6.83 11.92 17.77
CA VAL A 961 6.31 12.33 16.45
C VAL A 961 6.57 13.80 16.12
N ALA A 962 6.82 14.64 17.13
CA ALA A 962 7.26 16.02 16.93
C ALA A 962 8.78 16.13 16.69
N GLY A 963 9.54 15.04 16.83
CA GLY A 963 11.00 14.99 16.76
C GLY A 963 11.69 15.44 18.05
N GLN A 964 11.16 16.46 18.73
CA GLN A 964 11.74 17.04 19.94
C GLN A 964 10.72 17.80 20.79
N GLY A 965 10.99 17.92 22.09
CA GLY A 965 10.10 18.60 23.02
C GLY A 965 10.40 18.30 24.48
N LEU A 966 9.49 18.72 25.36
CA LEU A 966 9.54 18.44 26.78
C LEU A 966 8.16 18.18 27.37
N VAL A 967 8.15 17.48 28.50
CA VAL A 967 7.02 17.32 29.41
C VAL A 967 7.39 17.86 30.79
N ALA A 968 6.47 18.57 31.43
CA ALA A 968 6.67 19.05 32.81
C ALA A 968 5.37 19.11 33.61
N GLY A 969 5.48 18.89 34.92
CA GLY A 969 4.38 18.96 35.89
C GLY A 969 4.49 17.90 36.99
N ASP A 970 3.35 17.50 37.58
CA ASP A 970 3.31 16.46 38.62
C ASP A 970 3.53 15.06 38.01
N PHE A 971 4.81 14.71 37.90
CA PHE A 971 5.35 13.43 37.44
C PHE A 971 6.03 12.65 38.56
N ASN A 972 5.70 12.97 39.81
CA ASN A 972 6.28 12.37 41.00
C ASN A 972 6.12 10.84 41.06
N PRO A 973 7.18 10.05 41.33
CA PRO A 973 7.03 8.65 41.66
C PRO A 973 6.15 8.47 42.91
N VAL A 974 5.10 7.65 42.79
CA VAL A 974 4.21 7.31 43.92
C VAL A 974 4.27 5.82 44.26
N LEU A 975 4.68 4.99 43.30
CA LEU A 975 4.97 3.56 43.47
C LEU A 975 6.41 3.26 43.02
N ASP A 976 6.99 2.16 43.51
CA ASP A 976 8.36 1.74 43.16
C ASP A 976 8.57 1.59 41.64
N GLU A 977 7.52 1.19 40.91
CA GLU A 977 7.54 1.02 39.46
C GLU A 977 7.63 2.33 38.67
N ASP A 978 7.26 3.45 39.29
CA ASP A 978 7.41 4.80 38.71
C ASP A 978 8.88 5.25 38.71
N ASN A 979 9.76 4.57 39.45
CA ASN A 979 11.19 4.85 39.41
C ASN A 979 11.77 4.49 38.03
N GLY A 980 12.50 5.45 37.45
CA GLY A 980 13.10 5.33 36.12
C GLY A 980 12.11 5.40 34.96
N LEU A 981 10.87 5.88 35.18
CA LEU A 981 9.84 5.92 34.14
C LEU A 981 10.23 6.80 32.94
N LEU A 982 10.95 7.90 33.17
CA LEU A 982 11.47 8.77 32.11
C LEU A 982 12.52 8.07 31.26
N GLU A 983 13.53 7.46 31.89
CA GLU A 983 14.61 6.73 31.22
C GLU A 983 14.09 5.54 30.40
N LYS A 984 13.16 4.75 30.96
CA LYS A 984 12.49 3.65 30.24
C LYS A 984 11.74 4.10 28.99
N ASN A 985 11.35 5.38 28.93
CA ASN A 985 10.70 5.98 27.77
C ASN A 985 11.66 6.78 26.89
N GLY A 986 12.96 6.80 27.19
CA GLY A 986 13.97 7.53 26.42
C GLY A 986 13.93 9.05 26.63
N LEU A 987 13.37 9.52 27.74
CA LEU A 987 13.39 10.92 28.15
C LEU A 987 14.57 11.19 29.09
N VAL A 988 15.21 12.33 28.91
CA VAL A 988 16.26 12.84 29.81
C VAL A 988 15.60 13.62 30.94
N ASP A 989 15.90 13.25 32.19
CA ASP A 989 15.46 14.01 33.35
C ASP A 989 16.38 15.22 33.57
N ALA A 990 15.84 16.43 33.41
CA ALA A 990 16.62 17.66 33.50
C ALA A 990 17.22 17.90 34.90
N TRP A 991 16.53 17.48 35.97
CA TRP A 991 17.04 17.63 37.33
C TRP A 991 18.21 16.70 37.57
N VAL A 992 18.04 15.41 37.27
CA VAL A 992 19.12 14.41 37.43
C VAL A 992 20.35 14.79 36.58
N THR A 993 20.13 15.36 35.40
CA THR A 993 21.21 15.78 34.50
C THR A 993 22.02 16.95 35.06
N LEU A 994 21.35 17.98 35.61
CA LEU A 994 22.00 19.21 36.04
C LEU A 994 22.37 19.22 37.54
N ARG A 995 21.70 18.41 38.35
CA ARG A 995 21.79 18.35 39.82
C ARG A 995 21.84 16.91 40.35
N PRO A 996 22.75 16.03 39.85
CA PRO A 996 22.74 14.60 40.18
C PRO A 996 22.96 14.28 41.66
N GLU A 997 23.60 15.17 42.41
CA GLU A 997 23.92 15.04 43.84
C GLU A 997 22.82 15.62 44.76
N GLU A 998 21.84 16.34 44.21
CA GLU A 998 20.79 17.01 44.99
C GLU A 998 19.47 16.24 44.86
N PRO A 999 18.85 15.80 45.98
CA PRO A 999 17.60 15.05 45.92
C PRO A 999 16.42 15.89 45.40
N GLY A 1000 16.51 17.22 45.57
CA GLY A 1000 15.61 18.19 44.96
C GLY A 1000 14.14 17.94 45.25
N PHE A 1001 13.67 18.04 46.49
CA PHE A 1001 12.24 17.83 46.77
C PHE A 1001 11.43 19.09 46.49
N THR A 1002 10.26 18.96 45.85
CA THR A 1002 9.32 20.07 45.62
C THR A 1002 8.13 20.07 46.57
N TRP A 1003 7.93 19.00 47.35
CA TRP A 1003 6.82 18.90 48.30
C TRP A 1003 7.21 19.21 49.76
N GLY A 1004 6.46 20.10 50.42
CA GLY A 1004 6.60 20.41 51.85
C GLY A 1004 7.72 21.41 52.19
N LEU A 1005 7.54 22.17 53.29
CA LEU A 1005 8.41 23.29 53.71
C LEU A 1005 9.88 22.95 54.01
N ASP A 1006 10.18 21.70 54.34
CA ASP A 1006 11.52 21.25 54.75
C ASP A 1006 11.93 19.88 54.14
N GLY A 1007 11.11 19.32 53.25
CA GLY A 1007 11.31 17.99 52.66
C GLY A 1007 11.31 16.82 53.67
N LYS A 1008 10.77 17.00 54.89
CA LYS A 1008 10.89 16.00 55.99
C LYS A 1008 9.56 15.52 56.58
N GLN A 1009 8.41 15.96 56.06
CA GLN A 1009 7.09 15.55 56.58
C GLN A 1009 6.48 14.37 55.79
N PRO A 1010 5.74 13.43 56.45
CA PRO A 1010 5.07 12.29 55.80
C PRO A 1010 3.78 12.74 55.08
N PHE A 1011 3.32 12.21 53.93
CA PHE A 1011 3.72 11.11 53.06
C PHE A 1011 3.22 11.39 51.62
N PRO A 1012 3.98 11.04 50.56
CA PRO A 1012 5.39 10.60 50.61
C PRO A 1012 6.34 11.81 50.71
N PRO A 1013 7.34 11.81 51.62
CA PRO A 1013 8.26 12.95 51.87
C PRO A 1013 9.26 13.28 50.74
N ASN A 1014 9.22 12.60 49.59
CA ASN A 1014 10.30 12.63 48.60
C ASN A 1014 9.80 12.95 47.18
N ARG A 1015 8.76 13.78 47.06
CA ARG A 1015 8.18 14.16 45.75
C ARG A 1015 8.99 15.30 45.11
N LEU A 1016 9.42 15.07 43.87
CA LEU A 1016 10.02 16.05 42.97
C LEU A 1016 9.23 16.10 41.65
N ASP A 1017 8.57 17.22 41.37
CA ASP A 1017 7.97 17.50 40.06
C ASP A 1017 9.05 17.38 39.00
N ARG A 1018 8.74 16.84 37.82
CA ARG A 1018 9.79 16.50 36.83
C ARG A 1018 9.67 17.32 35.57
N ILE A 1019 10.82 17.48 34.91
CA ILE A 1019 10.94 18.02 33.56
C ILE A 1019 11.70 16.97 32.74
N GLY A 1020 10.95 16.24 31.90
CA GLY A 1020 11.49 15.24 30.98
C GLY A 1020 11.67 15.84 29.59
N ILE A 1021 12.84 15.63 28.98
CA ILE A 1021 13.23 16.26 27.72
C ILE A 1021 13.55 15.20 26.66
N LEU A 1022 13.15 15.47 25.42
CA LEU A 1022 13.49 14.69 24.22
C LEU A 1022 14.09 15.62 23.16
N GLY A 1023 15.33 15.37 22.73
CA GLY A 1023 15.96 16.13 21.63
C GLY A 1023 16.26 17.61 21.92
N LEU A 1024 16.22 18.05 23.19
CA LEU A 1024 16.63 19.38 23.61
C LEU A 1024 17.70 19.28 24.70
N GLN A 1025 18.41 20.39 24.94
CA GLN A 1025 19.45 20.47 25.97
C GLN A 1025 18.97 21.31 27.16
N PRO A 1026 18.94 20.76 28.39
CA PRO A 1026 18.76 21.57 29.60
C PRO A 1026 20.06 22.31 29.94
N HIS A 1027 19.96 23.56 30.40
CA HIS A 1027 21.12 24.40 30.74
C HIS A 1027 21.20 24.78 32.22
N ASP A 1028 20.07 25.08 32.86
CA ASP A 1028 20.00 25.38 34.29
C ASP A 1028 18.63 25.00 34.85
N ILE A 1029 18.59 24.60 36.12
CA ILE A 1029 17.36 24.25 36.83
C ILE A 1029 17.46 24.66 38.30
N LYS A 1030 16.41 25.31 38.82
CA LYS A 1030 16.32 25.78 40.20
C LYS A 1030 14.93 25.61 40.81
N ILE A 1031 14.90 25.42 42.12
CA ILE A 1031 13.69 25.33 42.95
C ILE A 1031 13.29 26.74 43.41
N ILE A 1032 11.99 27.05 43.34
CA ILE A 1032 11.40 28.28 43.88
C ILE A 1032 10.57 27.93 45.10
N GLU A 1033 11.05 28.33 46.27
CA GLU A 1033 10.42 28.04 47.56
C GLU A 1033 9.15 28.84 47.79
N PRO A 1034 8.15 28.22 48.43
CA PRO A 1034 6.97 28.95 48.76
C PRO A 1034 7.12 29.91 49.95
N LYS A 1035 6.44 31.07 49.88
CA LYS A 1035 6.47 32.13 50.88
C LYS A 1035 5.12 32.30 51.58
N PRO A 1036 5.10 32.83 52.82
CA PRO A 1036 3.87 33.25 53.47
C PRO A 1036 3.15 34.33 52.65
N ILE A 1037 1.81 34.31 52.69
CA ILE A 1037 0.98 35.35 52.06
C ILE A 1037 1.25 36.70 52.76
N SER A 1038 1.15 37.84 52.07
CA SER A 1038 1.36 39.15 52.72
C SER A 1038 0.25 39.49 53.73
N GLY A 1039 0.62 39.96 54.92
CA GLY A 1039 -0.31 40.45 55.95
C GLY A 1039 -0.73 39.40 56.99
N SER A 1040 0.24 38.58 57.40
CA SER A 1040 0.06 37.18 57.75
C SER A 1040 0.80 36.80 59.04
N SER A 1041 0.15 36.15 60.02
CA SER A 1041 0.77 35.69 61.29
C SER A 1041 1.76 34.52 61.12
N HIS A 1042 2.60 34.23 62.12
CA HIS A 1042 3.68 33.25 62.01
C HIS A 1042 3.24 31.77 61.78
N ASP A 1043 1.94 31.45 61.89
CA ASP A 1043 1.35 30.13 61.62
C ASP A 1043 0.62 30.07 60.26
N GLU A 1044 0.93 30.96 59.32
CA GLU A 1044 0.07 31.19 58.17
C GLU A 1044 0.26 30.33 56.92
N PRO A 1045 -0.84 30.18 56.15
CA PRO A 1045 -0.82 29.45 54.90
C PRO A 1045 0.14 30.09 53.91
N LEU A 1046 0.96 29.25 53.29
CA LEU A 1046 1.83 29.64 52.19
C LEU A 1046 1.00 29.95 50.95
N TRP A 1047 1.56 30.78 50.08
CA TRP A 1047 1.01 31.01 48.75
C TRP A 1047 0.90 29.73 47.88
N SER A 1048 1.67 28.67 48.17
CA SER A 1048 1.65 27.32 47.59
C SER A 1048 2.26 26.36 48.62
N ASP A 1049 1.77 25.14 48.70
CA ASP A 1049 2.35 24.03 49.48
C ASP A 1049 3.44 23.27 48.70
N HIS A 1050 3.59 23.59 47.41
CA HIS A 1050 4.63 23.08 46.53
C HIS A 1050 5.65 24.14 46.15
N HIS A 1051 6.87 23.69 45.91
CA HIS A 1051 7.89 24.47 45.25
C HIS A 1051 7.70 24.44 43.74
N ALA A 1052 8.03 25.55 43.07
CA ALA A 1052 8.10 25.59 41.62
C ALA A 1052 9.46 25.08 41.12
N LEU A 1053 9.51 24.62 39.87
CA LEU A 1053 10.75 24.44 39.14
C LEU A 1053 10.87 25.47 38.03
N VAL A 1054 12.05 26.08 37.92
CA VAL A 1054 12.44 26.94 36.79
C VAL A 1054 13.58 26.26 36.06
N CYS A 1055 13.38 25.97 34.78
CA CYS A 1055 14.35 25.31 33.92
C CYS A 1055 14.60 26.13 32.66
N SER A 1056 15.88 26.35 32.33
CA SER A 1056 16.30 26.91 31.05
C SER A 1056 16.76 25.79 30.12
N PHE A 1057 16.35 25.85 28.85
CA PHE A 1057 16.63 24.82 27.85
C PHE A 1057 16.72 25.43 26.45
N GLY A 1058 17.32 24.72 25.51
CA GLY A 1058 17.50 25.14 24.12
C GLY A 1058 17.61 23.97 23.16
N LEU A 1059 17.75 24.28 21.87
CA LEU A 1059 18.17 23.29 20.88
C LEU A 1059 19.56 22.76 21.23
N VAL A 1060 19.87 21.52 20.87
CA VAL A 1060 21.21 20.95 21.08
C VAL A 1060 22.20 21.70 20.18
N ASP A 1061 23.19 22.35 20.79
CA ASP A 1061 24.35 22.90 20.08
C ASP A 1061 25.22 21.72 19.64
N GLU A 1062 25.17 21.35 18.36
CA GLU A 1062 26.12 20.40 17.76
C GLU A 1062 27.36 21.10 17.21
#